data_AF-A0A7C7E626-F1
#
_entry.id   AF-A0A7C7E626-F1
#
_cell.length_a   1.000
_cell.length_b   1.000
_cell.length_c   1.000
_cell.angle_alpha   90.00
_cell.angle_beta   90.00
_cell.angle_gamma   90.00
#
_symmetry.space_group_name_H-M   'P 1'
#
loop_
_entity.id
_entity.type
_entity.pdbx_description
1 polymer ?
#
loop_
_entity_poly.entity_id
_entity_poly.type
_entity_poly.pdbx_seq_one_letter_code
_entity_poly.pdbx_strand_id
1 'polypeptide(L)'
;MYRFISEYIYSFGEIAIPKPNKVAFFPGTFDPFSLSHKEIARTIRDMGYEVYLAVDEFSWSKQTLPHLLRSNIISMSIADEKDIYIFPDEYPINLANPDNLAFLRESFKETEVYIVVGSDVIQNASAYAIEKSPNSIHSFNHIIFERRISTSDDNIGNFHNKLKNIDGDIVMLSLPPQYEDISSTQIRNNIDKNRDISMLIDPLAQKYIYENGFYQRQPTDKQLLQTLSIDINVTSEVTDQVLSQIYKMLYKNPSESISQIIKLSNEIKLNVLILKDINDNNRSLGFVIFHETNVSTLYRDFGDKDITQYIRENSVGPIVVIDALVSAKDDKFRNLNQILLTEALSYCISKGYEYCIYKSIIVEGSQEDIYETLKLQGFIPVPSQSTANVFCVNMSNPCVLSLDLETVIKEPFKYNKAFQKILKKSRARLQEALTKLYPGHLVLSIDRNMVHETLIRKICKENKVPIEPQNPRILGPCVCVPFGQILNKHIIPNTVTKSMHTEKYFNPDMAGYRIDAFPYYLDLRSQVRMIKSFRRPVILVDDLLHKGYRIKALDPILKEENVNIQKIIVGILSARGKEIMDSQNREVDCAYYIPKLRLWFNENAMYPFIGGDALWRGYYPKRNLLPSVNYILPYAAPSFIKNTTRDAIYNLSEVSIENSLDILSVLEKEYQDLYERKLTLYSMGYVFTIPRCPDQGKDMEYDLNMSPSHYLRNDLELLGRLKKCLE
;
A
#
# COMPACT_ATOMS: atom_id res chain seq x y z
N MET A 1 6.55 43.23 -1.36
CA MET A 1 6.32 42.82 -2.76
C MET A 1 4.97 43.29 -3.28
N TYR A 2 3.81 42.83 -2.78
CA TYR A 2 2.49 43.28 -3.28
C TYR A 2 2.29 44.79 -3.26
N ARG A 3 2.66 45.45 -2.16
CA ARG A 3 2.67 46.92 -2.09
C ARG A 3 3.53 47.57 -3.18
N PHE A 4 4.74 47.05 -3.40
CA PHE A 4 5.64 47.53 -4.44
C PHE A 4 5.05 47.32 -5.84
N ILE A 5 4.49 46.14 -6.12
CA ILE A 5 3.84 45.84 -7.40
C ILE A 5 2.66 46.78 -7.62
N SER A 6 1.79 46.96 -6.63
CA SER A 6 0.65 47.88 -6.72
C SER A 6 1.08 49.34 -6.90
N GLU A 7 2.07 49.81 -6.15
CA GLU A 7 2.61 51.18 -6.26
C GLU A 7 3.30 51.39 -7.61
N TYR A 8 4.03 50.39 -8.11
CA TYR A 8 4.66 50.43 -9.42
C TYR A 8 3.61 50.46 -10.53
N ILE A 9 2.63 49.57 -10.49
CA ILE A 9 1.54 49.53 -11.49
C ILE A 9 0.77 50.85 -11.50
N TYR A 10 0.50 51.41 -10.33
CA TYR A 10 -0.17 52.69 -10.20
C TYR A 10 0.66 53.86 -10.76
N SER A 11 1.98 53.86 -10.52
CA SER A 11 2.85 55.00 -10.86
C SER A 11 3.45 54.92 -12.26
N PHE A 12 3.64 53.70 -12.79
CA PHE A 12 4.44 53.43 -13.99
C PHE A 12 3.74 52.49 -15.00
N GLY A 13 2.55 51.95 -14.66
CA GLY A 13 1.85 50.98 -15.50
C GLY A 13 2.37 49.54 -15.34
N GLU A 14 1.97 48.64 -16.25
CA GLU A 14 2.31 47.22 -16.16
C GLU A 14 3.82 46.97 -16.09
N ILE A 15 4.23 46.03 -15.22
CA ILE A 15 5.62 45.61 -15.14
C ILE A 15 5.94 44.82 -16.41
N ALA A 16 6.72 45.41 -17.31
CA ALA A 16 7.22 44.72 -18.48
C ALA A 16 8.29 43.69 -18.05
N ILE A 17 7.91 42.42 -17.99
CA ILE A 17 8.85 41.32 -17.78
C ILE A 17 9.44 40.97 -19.16
N PRO A 18 10.77 41.05 -19.35
CA PRO A 18 11.40 40.71 -20.61
C PRO A 18 11.11 39.24 -20.95
N LYS A 19 10.78 38.97 -22.22
CA LYS A 19 10.56 37.60 -22.70
C LYS A 19 11.90 36.89 -22.89
N PRO A 20 12.04 35.61 -22.51
CA PRO A 20 13.24 34.86 -22.82
C PRO A 20 13.44 34.71 -24.33
N ASN A 21 14.67 34.86 -24.79
CA ASN A 21 15.03 34.58 -26.19
C ASN A 21 15.08 33.08 -26.47
N LYS A 22 15.46 32.26 -25.47
CA LYS A 22 15.51 30.80 -25.56
C LYS A 22 15.09 30.19 -24.22
N VAL A 23 14.34 29.08 -24.28
CA VAL A 23 13.87 28.36 -23.10
C VAL A 23 14.40 26.93 -23.14
N ALA A 24 14.94 26.48 -22.01
CA ALA A 24 15.34 25.10 -21.79
C ALA A 24 14.42 24.45 -20.76
N PHE A 25 13.58 23.52 -21.21
CA PHE A 25 12.75 22.69 -20.34
C PHE A 25 13.56 21.47 -19.90
N PHE A 26 13.87 21.39 -18.61
CA PHE A 26 14.73 20.35 -18.05
C PHE A 26 13.95 19.41 -17.12
N PRO A 27 13.31 18.37 -17.67
CA PRO A 27 12.60 17.36 -16.89
C PRO A 27 13.58 16.40 -16.22
N GLY A 28 13.37 16.13 -14.93
CA GLY A 28 14.18 15.18 -14.19
C GLY A 28 13.48 14.62 -12.96
N THR A 29 13.82 13.38 -12.60
CA THR A 29 13.33 12.78 -11.35
C THR A 29 13.86 13.54 -10.13
N PHE A 30 15.09 14.09 -10.18
CA PHE A 30 15.67 14.92 -9.11
C PHE A 30 15.47 14.37 -7.68
N ASP A 31 15.89 13.12 -7.45
CA ASP A 31 15.60 12.38 -6.21
C ASP A 31 16.88 11.88 -5.50
N PRO A 32 17.76 12.78 -4.98
CA PRO A 32 17.62 14.24 -4.94
C PRO A 32 18.23 14.96 -6.17
N PHE A 33 17.91 16.25 -6.31
CA PHE A 33 18.68 17.20 -7.15
C PHE A 33 20.13 17.26 -6.65
N SER A 34 21.10 17.23 -7.56
CA SER A 34 22.53 17.08 -7.23
C SER A 34 23.34 18.22 -7.84
N LEU A 35 24.62 18.34 -7.47
CA LEU A 35 25.53 19.29 -8.10
C LEU A 35 25.67 19.06 -9.60
N SER A 36 25.61 17.80 -10.08
CA SER A 36 25.56 17.50 -11.52
C SER A 36 24.38 18.18 -12.22
N HIS A 37 23.18 18.08 -11.64
CA HIS A 37 22.00 18.74 -12.19
C HIS A 37 22.10 20.27 -12.14
N LYS A 38 22.66 20.83 -11.05
CA LYS A 38 22.92 22.27 -10.92
C LYS A 38 23.86 22.76 -12.02
N GLU A 39 24.96 22.04 -12.27
CA GLU A 39 25.94 22.41 -13.29
C GLU A 39 25.42 22.27 -14.72
N ILE A 40 24.56 21.27 -14.99
CA ILE A 40 23.82 21.19 -16.27
C ILE A 40 23.01 22.47 -16.48
N ALA A 41 22.22 22.86 -15.47
CA ALA A 41 21.34 24.01 -15.57
C ALA A 41 22.15 25.32 -15.72
N ARG A 42 23.26 25.48 -14.97
CA ARG A 42 24.17 26.62 -15.11
C ARG A 42 24.81 26.70 -16.50
N THR A 43 25.31 25.58 -17.02
CA THR A 43 25.92 25.51 -18.36
C THR A 43 24.92 25.98 -19.42
N ILE A 44 23.67 25.52 -19.36
CA ILE A 44 22.64 25.92 -20.32
C ILE A 44 22.29 27.40 -20.17
N ARG A 45 22.13 27.88 -18.93
CA ARG A 45 21.87 29.29 -18.68
C ARG A 45 22.98 30.19 -19.22
N ASP A 46 24.24 29.82 -19.01
CA ASP A 46 25.40 30.60 -19.46
C ASP A 46 25.49 30.67 -21.00
N MET A 47 24.78 29.80 -21.71
CA MET A 47 24.57 29.86 -23.17
C MET A 47 23.43 30.81 -23.61
N GLY A 48 22.78 31.49 -22.66
CA GLY A 48 21.73 32.49 -22.90
C GLY A 48 20.29 31.94 -22.85
N TYR A 49 20.06 30.80 -22.21
CA TYR A 49 18.73 30.22 -22.01
C TYR A 49 18.16 30.58 -20.63
N GLU A 50 16.84 30.74 -20.54
CA GLU A 50 16.14 30.55 -19.27
C GLU A 50 15.85 29.05 -19.06
N VAL A 51 16.21 28.51 -17.90
CA VAL A 51 16.08 27.09 -17.58
C VAL A 51 14.88 26.86 -16.67
N TYR A 52 13.98 25.97 -17.08
CA TYR A 52 12.81 25.55 -16.31
C TYR A 52 12.98 24.09 -15.88
N LEU A 53 13.34 23.88 -14.62
CA LEU A 53 13.48 22.58 -13.98
C LEU A 53 12.09 21.98 -13.72
N ALA A 54 11.77 20.86 -14.36
CA ALA A 54 10.49 20.19 -14.20
C ALA A 54 10.66 18.88 -13.43
N VAL A 55 9.98 18.79 -12.29
CA VAL A 55 10.04 17.64 -11.40
C VAL A 55 9.19 16.49 -11.98
N ASP A 56 9.84 15.49 -12.55
CA ASP A 56 9.17 14.36 -13.22
C ASP A 56 8.44 13.46 -12.21
N GLU A 57 7.26 13.00 -12.62
CA GLU A 57 6.36 12.10 -11.91
C GLU A 57 5.91 10.91 -12.78
N PHE A 58 6.32 10.83 -14.04
CA PHE A 58 5.89 9.80 -14.99
C PHE A 58 6.71 8.51 -14.92
N SER A 59 7.81 8.54 -14.16
CA SER A 59 8.61 7.36 -13.80
C SER A 59 7.83 6.42 -12.84
N TRP A 60 6.95 5.59 -13.40
CA TRP A 60 6.04 4.72 -12.62
C TRP A 60 6.71 3.50 -11.98
N SER A 61 7.95 3.17 -12.35
CA SER A 61 8.75 2.11 -11.72
C SER A 61 9.53 2.57 -10.49
N LYS A 62 9.78 3.88 -10.36
CA LYS A 62 10.57 4.44 -9.26
C LYS A 62 9.72 4.69 -8.02
N GLN A 63 10.37 4.66 -6.86
CA GLN A 63 9.83 5.13 -5.59
C GLN A 63 10.63 6.36 -5.15
N THR A 64 10.08 7.53 -5.46
CA THR A 64 10.70 8.84 -5.20
C THR A 64 10.18 9.46 -3.92
N LEU A 65 10.90 10.47 -3.40
CA LEU A 65 10.31 11.38 -2.42
C LEU A 65 9.09 12.13 -3.02
N PRO A 66 8.17 12.58 -2.15
CA PRO A 66 7.07 13.45 -2.52
C PRO A 66 7.52 14.66 -3.36
N HIS A 67 6.70 15.04 -4.34
CA HIS A 67 6.96 16.12 -5.31
C HIS A 67 7.45 17.42 -4.66
N LEU A 68 6.73 17.90 -3.64
CA LEU A 68 7.03 19.19 -3.01
C LEU A 68 8.33 19.14 -2.19
N LEU A 69 8.73 17.98 -1.67
CA LEU A 69 10.03 17.83 -1.01
C LEU A 69 11.19 17.91 -2.02
N ARG A 70 11.03 17.27 -3.18
CA ARG A 70 12.01 17.36 -4.27
C ARG A 70 12.10 18.79 -4.79
N SER A 71 10.96 19.46 -4.96
CA SER A 71 10.90 20.88 -5.33
C SER A 71 11.57 21.77 -4.30
N ASN A 72 11.37 21.55 -3.00
CA ASN A 72 12.08 22.29 -1.95
C ASN A 72 13.60 22.10 -2.04
N ILE A 73 14.06 20.86 -2.27
CA ILE A 73 15.49 20.55 -2.47
C ILE A 73 16.06 21.32 -3.67
N ILE A 74 15.33 21.36 -4.78
CA ILE A 74 15.71 22.15 -5.96
C ILE A 74 15.76 23.64 -5.61
N SER A 75 14.68 24.20 -5.04
CA SER A 75 14.58 25.62 -4.67
C SER A 75 15.74 26.08 -3.80
N MET A 76 16.12 25.29 -2.79
CA MET A 76 17.29 25.59 -1.95
C MET A 76 18.59 25.55 -2.75
N SER A 77 18.72 24.61 -3.68
CA SER A 77 19.94 24.41 -4.47
C SER A 77 20.15 25.47 -5.54
N ILE A 78 19.10 26.12 -6.03
CA ILE A 78 19.16 27.14 -7.10
C ILE A 78 18.86 28.55 -6.59
N ALA A 79 18.71 28.76 -5.29
CA ALA A 79 18.28 30.05 -4.73
C ALA A 79 19.23 31.23 -5.09
N ASP A 80 20.49 30.92 -5.40
CA ASP A 80 21.53 31.85 -5.83
C ASP A 80 21.66 31.99 -7.35
N GLU A 81 20.90 31.22 -8.12
CA GLU A 81 21.00 31.16 -9.58
C GLU A 81 19.88 31.97 -10.25
N LYS A 82 20.26 33.04 -10.96
CA LYS A 82 19.33 33.78 -11.84
C LYS A 82 18.98 32.94 -13.06
N ASP A 83 17.80 33.19 -13.63
CA ASP A 83 17.32 32.60 -14.90
C ASP A 83 17.20 31.06 -14.87
N ILE A 84 17.17 30.47 -13.68
CA ILE A 84 16.84 29.06 -13.43
C ILE A 84 15.63 29.03 -12.51
N TYR A 85 14.54 28.41 -12.98
CA TYR A 85 13.25 28.39 -12.31
C TYR A 85 12.72 26.96 -12.20
N ILE A 86 11.82 26.74 -11.23
CA ILE A 86 11.03 25.50 -11.18
C ILE A 86 9.80 25.68 -12.05
N PHE A 87 9.52 24.71 -12.92
CA PHE A 87 8.31 24.71 -13.74
C PHE A 87 7.07 24.43 -12.87
N PRO A 88 5.92 25.11 -13.11
CA PRO A 88 4.71 24.92 -12.32
C PRO A 88 4.21 23.47 -12.29
N ASP A 89 3.80 23.00 -11.12
CA ASP A 89 3.41 21.61 -10.86
C ASP A 89 1.93 21.30 -11.15
N GLU A 90 1.11 22.35 -11.29
CA GLU A 90 -0.32 22.29 -11.66
C GLU A 90 -0.58 21.67 -13.05
N TYR A 91 0.45 21.66 -13.92
CA TYR A 91 0.39 21.21 -15.31
C TYR A 91 1.51 20.19 -15.59
N PRO A 92 1.33 18.92 -15.17
CA PRO A 92 2.37 17.92 -15.32
C PRO A 92 2.59 17.57 -16.80
N ILE A 93 3.84 17.66 -17.28
CA ILE A 93 4.19 17.46 -18.69
C ILE A 93 4.69 16.04 -18.94
N ASN A 94 3.86 15.18 -19.53
CA ASN A 94 4.30 13.87 -19.99
C ASN A 94 4.91 13.97 -21.39
N LEU A 95 6.21 13.67 -21.52
CA LEU A 95 6.93 13.72 -22.81
C LEU A 95 6.40 12.74 -23.86
N ALA A 96 5.64 11.71 -23.44
CA ALA A 96 4.96 10.79 -24.34
C ALA A 96 3.55 11.27 -24.77
N ASN A 97 3.10 12.43 -24.29
CA ASN A 97 1.76 12.97 -24.56
C ASN A 97 1.83 14.23 -25.44
N PRO A 98 1.38 14.16 -26.70
CA PRO A 98 1.37 15.30 -27.61
C PRO A 98 0.57 16.51 -27.11
N ASP A 99 -0.51 16.30 -26.36
CA ASP A 99 -1.35 17.39 -25.86
C ASP A 99 -0.63 18.18 -24.75
N ASN A 100 0.18 17.49 -23.93
CA ASN A 100 1.00 18.15 -22.92
C ASN A 100 2.17 18.92 -23.55
N LEU A 101 2.78 18.36 -24.59
CA LEU A 101 3.84 19.02 -25.32
C LEU A 101 3.32 20.23 -26.12
N ALA A 102 2.11 20.14 -26.68
CA ALA A 102 1.44 21.29 -27.28
C ALA A 102 1.25 22.41 -26.26
N PHE A 103 0.72 22.08 -25.08
CA PHE A 103 0.58 23.03 -23.97
C PHE A 103 1.93 23.63 -23.53
N LEU A 104 3.00 22.82 -23.46
CA LEU A 104 4.34 23.31 -23.13
C LEU A 104 4.81 24.36 -24.15
N ARG A 105 4.63 24.09 -25.45
CA ARG A 105 4.98 25.05 -26.51
C ARG A 105 4.13 26.32 -26.43
N GLU A 106 2.82 26.17 -26.21
CA GLU A 106 1.89 27.29 -26.03
C GLU A 106 2.17 28.12 -24.77
N SER A 107 2.81 27.55 -23.76
CA SER A 107 3.21 28.28 -22.55
C SER A 107 4.31 29.31 -22.84
N PHE A 108 5.06 29.13 -23.93
CA PHE A 108 6.19 29.98 -24.32
C PHE A 108 6.02 30.55 -25.75
N LYS A 109 4.78 30.90 -26.17
CA LYS A 109 4.29 31.23 -27.55
C LYS A 109 5.24 31.92 -28.56
N GLU A 110 6.28 32.60 -28.13
CA GLU A 110 7.21 33.38 -28.96
C GLU A 110 8.67 32.93 -28.83
N THR A 111 8.94 31.87 -28.07
CA THR A 111 10.27 31.38 -27.73
C THR A 111 10.37 29.90 -28.06
N GLU A 112 11.48 29.50 -28.69
CA GLU A 112 11.76 28.09 -28.92
C GLU A 112 12.06 27.36 -27.62
N VAL A 113 11.43 26.19 -27.44
CA VAL A 113 11.59 25.33 -26.27
C VAL A 113 12.52 24.18 -26.61
N TYR A 114 13.61 24.09 -25.85
CA TYR A 114 14.59 23.01 -25.94
C TYR A 114 14.38 22.01 -24.80
N ILE A 115 14.27 20.73 -25.12
CA ILE A 115 14.15 19.65 -24.14
C ILE A 115 15.55 19.21 -23.72
N VAL A 116 15.85 19.37 -22.43
CA VAL A 116 17.14 18.97 -21.85
C VAL A 116 17.06 17.51 -21.42
N VAL A 117 17.93 16.66 -21.96
CA VAL A 117 17.96 15.22 -21.66
C VAL A 117 19.38 14.68 -21.61
N GLY A 118 19.59 13.60 -20.86
CA GLY A 118 20.81 12.79 -20.95
C GLY A 118 20.75 11.83 -22.14
N SER A 119 21.91 11.43 -22.66
CA SER A 119 22.00 10.42 -23.72
C SER A 119 21.34 9.08 -23.33
N ASP A 120 21.38 8.70 -22.05
CA ASP A 120 20.73 7.53 -21.48
C ASP A 120 19.19 7.59 -21.54
N VAL A 121 18.61 8.78 -21.44
CA VAL A 121 17.15 8.98 -21.53
C VAL A 121 16.66 8.74 -22.96
N ILE A 122 17.36 9.25 -23.97
CA ILE A 122 16.98 9.04 -25.38
C ILE A 122 16.96 7.54 -25.73
N GLN A 123 17.94 6.79 -25.23
CA GLN A 123 18.03 5.34 -25.44
C GLN A 123 16.90 4.56 -24.77
N ASN A 124 16.50 4.92 -23.54
CA ASN A 124 15.65 4.07 -22.71
C ASN A 124 14.20 4.57 -22.55
N ALA A 125 13.94 5.86 -22.73
CA ALA A 125 12.61 6.42 -22.47
C ALA A 125 11.61 6.04 -23.57
N SER A 126 10.43 5.60 -23.14
CA SER A 126 9.34 5.18 -24.04
C SER A 126 8.86 6.30 -24.98
N ALA A 127 9.02 7.57 -24.60
CA ALA A 127 8.63 8.71 -25.43
C ALA A 127 9.34 8.72 -26.80
N TYR A 128 10.62 8.30 -26.86
CA TYR A 128 11.41 8.21 -28.10
C TYR A 128 11.22 6.89 -28.86
N ALA A 129 10.39 5.99 -28.35
CA ALA A 129 10.01 4.75 -29.04
C ALA A 129 8.67 4.88 -29.79
N ILE A 130 7.91 5.94 -29.54
CA ILE A 130 6.62 6.22 -30.19
C ILE A 130 6.88 6.82 -31.58
N GLU A 131 5.98 6.56 -32.54
CA GLU A 131 6.05 7.18 -33.86
C GLU A 131 5.98 8.71 -33.80
N LYS A 132 6.68 9.36 -34.75
CA LYS A 132 6.65 10.81 -34.89
C LYS A 132 5.22 11.27 -35.21
N SER A 133 4.77 12.29 -34.49
CA SER A 133 3.49 12.96 -34.73
C SER A 133 3.60 14.46 -34.40
N PRO A 134 2.65 15.29 -34.86
CA PRO A 134 2.60 16.70 -34.45
C PRO A 134 2.64 16.83 -32.93
N ASN A 135 3.48 17.73 -32.43
CA ASN A 135 3.71 17.94 -30.99
C ASN A 135 4.25 16.70 -30.24
N SER A 136 4.80 15.71 -30.93
CA SER A 136 5.60 14.66 -30.27
C SER A 136 6.97 15.21 -29.84
N ILE A 137 7.65 14.48 -28.94
CA ILE A 137 8.98 14.84 -28.44
C ILE A 137 9.97 15.11 -29.59
N HIS A 138 9.88 14.34 -30.67
CA HIS A 138 10.69 14.45 -31.88
C HIS A 138 10.64 15.84 -32.54
N SER A 139 9.54 16.58 -32.37
CA SER A 139 9.34 17.90 -32.96
C SER A 139 9.94 19.06 -32.14
N PHE A 140 10.60 18.77 -31.02
CA PHE A 140 11.25 19.78 -30.19
C PHE A 140 12.74 19.88 -30.51
N ASN A 141 13.31 21.04 -30.23
CA ASN A 141 14.76 21.18 -30.14
C ASN A 141 15.26 20.45 -28.88
N HIS A 142 16.51 19.98 -28.88
CA HIS A 142 17.08 19.21 -27.78
C HIS A 142 18.43 19.75 -27.36
N ILE A 143 18.67 19.75 -26.05
CA ILE A 143 20.01 19.88 -25.46
C ILE A 143 20.35 18.55 -24.82
N ILE A 144 21.36 17.88 -25.36
CA ILE A 144 21.71 16.51 -24.99
C ILE A 144 23.04 16.51 -24.27
N PHE A 145 23.04 16.03 -23.02
CA PHE A 145 24.26 15.81 -22.26
C PHE A 145 24.79 14.40 -22.46
N GLU A 146 26.01 14.30 -22.97
CA GLU A 146 26.73 13.03 -23.09
C GLU A 146 27.09 12.50 -21.70
N ARG A 147 26.74 11.24 -21.45
CA ARG A 147 27.24 10.44 -20.33
C ARG A 147 28.12 9.34 -20.89
N ARG A 148 29.18 8.94 -20.17
CA ARG A 148 29.96 7.72 -20.49
C ARG A 148 29.04 6.50 -20.58
N ILE A 149 28.68 6.13 -21.81
CA ILE A 149 27.87 4.95 -22.11
C ILE A 149 28.75 3.70 -21.92
N SER A 150 28.23 2.68 -21.25
CA SER A 150 28.82 1.35 -21.23
C SER A 150 28.83 0.79 -22.66
N THR A 151 30.04 0.70 -23.20
CA THR A 151 30.37 0.36 -24.59
C THR A 151 29.89 -1.05 -24.96
N SER A 152 28.80 -1.12 -25.72
CA SER A 152 28.48 -2.23 -26.62
C SER A 152 28.04 -1.63 -27.95
N ASP A 153 28.54 -2.16 -29.07
CA ASP A 153 28.35 -1.57 -30.40
C ASP A 153 26.86 -1.45 -30.81
N ASP A 154 26.01 -2.36 -30.33
CA ASP A 154 24.55 -2.34 -30.58
C ASP A 154 23.84 -1.11 -29.95
N ASN A 155 24.31 -0.64 -28.78
CA ASN A 155 23.72 0.51 -28.10
C ASN A 155 24.04 1.84 -28.79
N ILE A 156 25.20 1.92 -29.44
CA ILE A 156 25.65 3.11 -30.18
C ILE A 156 24.80 3.27 -31.45
N GLY A 157 24.55 2.18 -32.19
CA GLY A 157 23.69 2.19 -33.38
C GLY A 157 22.25 2.62 -33.08
N ASN A 158 21.67 2.10 -32.00
CA ASN A 158 20.30 2.47 -31.58
C ASN A 158 20.19 3.96 -31.20
N PHE A 159 21.17 4.49 -30.46
CA PHE A 159 21.20 5.91 -30.11
C PHE A 159 21.25 6.83 -31.35
N HIS A 160 22.15 6.55 -32.29
CA HIS A 160 22.24 7.34 -33.53
C HIS A 160 20.96 7.29 -34.36
N ASN A 161 20.29 6.13 -34.42
CA ASN A 161 19.01 6.01 -35.12
C ASN A 161 17.92 6.85 -34.45
N LYS A 162 17.88 6.89 -33.11
CA LYS A 162 16.94 7.76 -32.37
C LYS A 162 17.23 9.24 -32.53
N LEU A 163 18.50 9.64 -32.62
CA LEU A 163 18.88 11.03 -32.90
C LEU A 163 18.41 11.48 -34.29
N LYS A 164 18.55 10.62 -35.31
CA LYS A 164 18.02 10.90 -36.67
C LYS A 164 16.50 11.05 -36.70
N ASN A 165 15.81 10.53 -35.69
CA ASN A 165 14.37 10.67 -35.55
C ASN A 165 13.94 12.01 -34.91
N ILE A 166 14.86 12.85 -34.46
CA ILE A 166 14.53 14.19 -33.96
C ILE A 166 14.55 15.17 -35.14
N ASP A 167 13.46 15.92 -35.30
CA ASP A 167 13.28 16.88 -36.39
C ASP A 167 13.78 18.29 -36.02
N GLY A 168 13.84 18.61 -34.72
CA GLY A 168 14.34 19.88 -34.20
C GLY A 168 15.87 19.95 -34.07
N ASP A 169 16.38 21.13 -33.73
CA ASP A 169 17.81 21.37 -33.56
C ASP A 169 18.37 20.61 -32.36
N ILE A 170 19.58 20.07 -32.51
CA ILE A 170 20.27 19.31 -31.46
C ILE A 170 21.55 20.04 -31.04
N VAL A 171 21.66 20.32 -29.75
CA VAL A 171 22.86 20.86 -29.11
C VAL A 171 23.46 19.77 -28.22
N MET A 172 24.66 19.29 -28.57
CA MET A 172 25.39 18.29 -27.78
C MET A 172 26.34 18.98 -26.80
N LEU A 173 26.27 18.61 -25.52
CA LEU A 173 27.11 19.14 -24.45
C LEU A 173 27.70 18.01 -23.60
N SER A 174 28.78 18.30 -22.90
CA SER A 174 29.38 17.41 -21.89
C SER A 174 29.66 18.18 -20.61
N LEU A 175 29.64 17.48 -19.48
CA LEU A 175 29.96 18.07 -18.19
C LEU A 175 31.45 17.96 -17.88
N PRO A 176 32.01 18.86 -17.05
CA PRO A 176 33.31 18.66 -16.45
C PRO A 176 33.39 17.33 -15.68
N PRO A 177 34.53 16.62 -15.71
CA PRO A 177 34.65 15.29 -15.11
C PRO A 177 34.22 15.20 -13.63
N GLN A 178 34.43 16.26 -12.83
CA GLN A 178 34.06 16.26 -11.42
C GLN A 178 32.54 16.18 -11.16
N TYR A 179 31.70 16.52 -12.14
CA TYR A 179 30.25 16.53 -12.03
C TYR A 179 29.58 15.40 -12.82
N GLU A 180 30.33 14.75 -13.72
CA GLU A 180 29.84 13.70 -14.61
C GLU A 180 29.41 12.45 -13.81
N ASP A 181 30.20 12.07 -12.79
CA ASP A 181 30.01 10.84 -12.01
C ASP A 181 28.99 10.96 -10.87
N ILE A 182 28.49 12.17 -10.57
CA ILE A 182 27.57 12.40 -9.45
C ILE A 182 26.16 11.94 -9.84
N SER A 183 25.64 10.92 -9.14
CA SER A 183 24.28 10.41 -9.34
C SER A 183 23.41 10.50 -8.09
N SER A 184 22.10 10.66 -8.26
CA SER A 184 21.13 10.62 -7.15
C SER A 184 21.18 9.28 -6.40
N THR A 185 21.44 8.17 -7.10
CA THR A 185 21.63 6.84 -6.50
C THR A 185 22.83 6.81 -5.56
N GLN A 186 23.96 7.44 -5.94
CA GLN A 186 25.13 7.55 -5.08
C GLN A 186 24.83 8.35 -3.80
N ILE A 187 24.10 9.46 -3.92
CA ILE A 187 23.71 10.29 -2.77
C ILE A 187 22.85 9.48 -1.79
N ARG A 188 21.82 8.79 -2.28
CA ARG A 188 20.93 7.96 -1.45
C ARG A 188 21.70 6.82 -0.75
N ASN A 189 22.58 6.14 -1.48
CA ASN A 189 23.44 5.09 -0.92
C ASN A 189 24.39 5.61 0.16
N ASN A 190 24.91 6.83 0.01
CA ASN A 190 25.74 7.46 1.02
C ASN A 190 24.94 7.83 2.27
N ILE A 191 23.71 8.34 2.13
CA ILE A 191 22.81 8.61 3.28
C ILE A 191 22.54 7.33 4.06
N ASP A 192 22.22 6.23 3.37
CA ASP A 192 21.95 4.93 4.00
C ASP A 192 23.16 4.37 4.76
N LYS A 193 24.36 4.60 4.21
CA LYS A 193 25.64 4.20 4.83
C LYS A 193 26.18 5.24 5.82
N ASN A 194 25.42 6.30 6.11
CA ASN A 194 25.83 7.41 6.96
C ASN A 194 27.20 8.00 6.54
N ARG A 195 27.40 8.15 5.23
CA ARG A 195 28.57 8.78 4.60
C ARG A 195 28.25 10.23 4.25
N ASP A 196 29.30 11.03 4.12
CA ASP A 196 29.17 12.42 3.71
C ASP A 196 28.70 12.55 2.25
N ILE A 197 27.87 13.55 1.99
CA ILE A 197 27.34 13.91 0.67
C ILE A 197 27.64 15.37 0.31
N SER A 198 28.45 16.07 1.10
CA SER A 198 28.75 17.51 0.92
C SER A 198 29.32 17.85 -0.47
N MET A 199 30.06 16.92 -1.07
CA MET A 199 30.63 17.05 -2.42
C MET A 199 29.66 16.65 -3.54
N LEU A 200 28.43 16.24 -3.22
CA LEU A 200 27.46 15.70 -4.18
C LEU A 200 26.20 16.56 -4.33
N ILE A 201 25.89 17.40 -3.34
CA ILE A 201 24.67 18.21 -3.28
C ILE A 201 24.95 19.58 -2.65
N ASP A 202 24.07 20.55 -2.90
CA ASP A 202 24.11 21.86 -2.26
C ASP A 202 24.07 21.78 -0.72
N PRO A 203 24.85 22.61 0.03
CA PRO A 203 24.89 22.56 1.48
C PRO A 203 23.56 22.80 2.20
N LEU A 204 22.69 23.67 1.67
CA LEU A 204 21.36 23.92 2.26
C LEU A 204 20.46 22.70 2.07
N ALA A 205 20.50 22.10 0.88
CA ALA A 205 19.80 20.86 0.59
C ALA A 205 20.32 19.69 1.45
N GLN A 206 21.64 19.57 1.64
CA GLN A 206 22.26 18.57 2.52
C GLN A 206 21.71 18.68 3.95
N LYS A 207 21.74 19.90 4.51
CA LYS A 207 21.24 20.18 5.86
C LYS A 207 19.75 19.82 5.98
N TYR A 208 18.95 20.26 5.01
CA TYR A 208 17.52 19.95 4.97
C TYR A 208 17.23 18.44 4.93
N ILE A 209 17.99 17.67 4.15
CA ILE A 209 17.83 16.21 4.08
C ILE A 209 18.12 15.55 5.42
N TYR A 210 19.26 15.86 6.04
CA TYR A 210 19.67 15.22 7.29
C TYR A 210 18.80 15.63 8.47
N GLU A 211 18.52 16.92 8.64
CA GLU A 211 17.72 17.44 9.76
C GLU A 211 16.30 16.88 9.76
N ASN A 212 15.75 16.54 8.59
CA ASN A 212 14.38 16.04 8.43
C ASN A 212 14.30 14.53 8.14
N GLY A 213 15.43 13.81 8.17
CA GLY A 213 15.48 12.35 8.03
C GLY A 213 15.10 11.81 6.64
N PHE A 214 15.17 12.63 5.59
CA PHE A 214 14.79 12.18 4.24
C PHE A 214 15.78 11.14 3.68
N TYR A 215 15.29 10.31 2.76
CA TYR A 215 16.03 9.20 2.10
C TYR A 215 16.47 8.01 2.97
N GLN A 216 16.36 8.06 4.30
CA GLN A 216 16.74 6.95 5.20
C GLN A 216 16.13 5.60 4.75
N ARG A 217 16.98 4.71 4.22
CA ARG A 217 16.67 3.37 3.67
C ARG A 217 15.40 3.32 2.85
N GLN A 218 15.17 4.33 2.02
CA GLN A 218 14.06 4.33 1.08
C GLN A 218 14.46 3.47 -0.14
N PRO A 219 13.61 2.53 -0.59
CA PRO A 219 13.83 1.84 -1.87
C PRO A 219 13.84 2.83 -3.03
N THR A 220 14.72 2.63 -4.01
CA THR A 220 14.78 3.48 -5.22
C THR A 220 13.70 3.12 -6.22
N ASP A 221 13.40 1.83 -6.31
CA ASP A 221 12.40 1.28 -7.22
C ASP A 221 11.26 0.64 -6.43
N LYS A 222 10.08 0.65 -7.04
CA LYS A 222 8.93 -0.11 -6.56
C LYS A 222 9.23 -1.60 -6.66
N GLN A 223 8.75 -2.34 -5.67
CA GLN A 223 8.94 -3.78 -5.66
C GLN A 223 7.99 -4.42 -6.68
N LEU A 224 8.55 -5.25 -7.56
CA LEU A 224 7.74 -6.19 -8.32
C LEU A 224 7.22 -7.24 -7.32
N LEU A 225 5.91 -7.29 -7.12
CA LEU A 225 5.33 -8.37 -6.32
C LEU A 225 5.56 -9.67 -7.08
N GLN A 226 6.42 -10.53 -6.54
CA GLN A 226 6.37 -11.94 -6.89
C GLN A 226 5.03 -12.45 -6.37
N THR A 227 4.16 -12.88 -7.28
CA THR A 227 2.92 -13.54 -6.91
C THR A 227 3.28 -14.71 -6.00
N LEU A 228 2.50 -14.91 -4.93
CA LEU A 228 2.63 -16.13 -4.13
C LEU A 228 2.26 -17.36 -4.99
N SER A 229 1.63 -17.10 -6.15
CA SER A 229 1.18 -18.09 -7.11
C SER A 229 0.28 -19.10 -6.42
N ILE A 230 -0.60 -18.61 -5.56
CA ILE A 230 -1.57 -19.44 -4.86
C ILE A 230 -2.83 -19.53 -5.73
N ASP A 231 -3.41 -20.72 -5.79
CA ASP A 231 -4.74 -20.94 -6.34
C ASP A 231 -5.70 -21.43 -5.25
N ILE A 232 -6.90 -20.84 -5.20
CA ILE A 232 -7.98 -21.26 -4.31
C ILE A 232 -9.12 -21.72 -5.19
N ASN A 233 -9.47 -23.00 -5.07
CA ASN A 233 -10.61 -23.56 -5.77
C ASN A 233 -11.62 -24.09 -4.77
N VAL A 234 -12.88 -23.71 -4.96
CA VAL A 234 -14.02 -24.30 -4.26
C VAL A 234 -14.79 -25.15 -5.26
N THR A 235 -14.92 -26.44 -4.97
CA THR A 235 -15.73 -27.38 -5.76
C THR A 235 -16.81 -27.99 -4.89
N SER A 236 -17.99 -28.21 -5.47
CA SER A 236 -19.06 -28.99 -4.84
C SER A 236 -19.11 -30.44 -5.33
N GLU A 237 -18.17 -30.83 -6.20
CA GLU A 237 -18.06 -32.17 -6.74
C GLU A 237 -16.88 -32.88 -6.10
N VAL A 238 -17.17 -33.90 -5.29
CA VAL A 238 -16.19 -34.78 -4.66
C VAL A 238 -15.81 -35.89 -5.64
N THR A 239 -14.98 -35.56 -6.62
CA THR A 239 -14.50 -36.53 -7.62
C THR A 239 -13.31 -37.34 -7.09
N ASP A 240 -13.02 -38.47 -7.74
CA ASP A 240 -11.82 -39.28 -7.42
C ASP A 240 -10.52 -38.47 -7.48
N GLN A 241 -10.45 -37.44 -8.34
CA GLN A 241 -9.31 -36.54 -8.41
C GLN A 241 -9.17 -35.67 -7.16
N VAL A 242 -10.29 -35.14 -6.64
CA VAL A 242 -10.33 -34.36 -5.39
C VAL A 242 -9.96 -35.26 -4.21
N LEU A 243 -10.55 -36.45 -4.13
CA LEU A 243 -10.23 -37.44 -3.09
C LEU A 243 -8.77 -37.88 -3.12
N SER A 244 -8.19 -38.07 -4.31
CA SER A 244 -6.76 -38.39 -4.47
C SER A 244 -5.86 -37.25 -3.98
N GLN A 245 -6.25 -35.99 -4.21
CA GLN A 245 -5.51 -34.83 -3.69
C GLN A 245 -5.58 -34.79 -2.15
N ILE A 246 -6.77 -34.98 -1.57
CA ILE A 246 -6.96 -35.05 -0.11
C ILE A 246 -6.14 -36.20 0.49
N TYR A 247 -6.19 -37.40 -0.11
CA TYR A 247 -5.46 -38.58 0.38
C TYR A 247 -3.96 -38.31 0.53
N LYS A 248 -3.35 -37.60 -0.43
CA LYS A 248 -1.91 -37.25 -0.40
C LYS A 248 -1.52 -36.29 0.73
N MET A 249 -2.49 -35.60 1.32
CA MET A 249 -2.27 -34.61 2.38
C MET A 249 -2.46 -35.19 3.80
N LEU A 250 -3.02 -36.39 3.90
CA LEU A 250 -3.28 -37.05 5.18
C LEU A 250 -2.10 -37.97 5.53
N TYR A 251 -1.74 -38.05 6.82
CA TYR A 251 -0.59 -38.83 7.29
C TYR A 251 -0.96 -39.88 8.33
N LYS A 252 -2.00 -39.66 9.15
CA LYS A 252 -2.35 -40.58 10.24
C LYS A 252 -3.10 -41.82 9.75
N ASN A 253 -4.33 -41.64 9.28
CA ASN A 253 -5.18 -42.71 8.74
C ASN A 253 -5.89 -42.25 7.45
N PRO A 254 -5.16 -42.12 6.32
CA PRO A 254 -5.71 -41.56 5.09
C PRO A 254 -6.92 -42.32 4.55
N SER A 255 -6.88 -43.66 4.53
CA SER A 255 -7.95 -44.50 4.00
C SER A 255 -9.25 -44.40 4.80
N GLU A 256 -9.15 -44.33 6.13
CA GLU A 256 -10.30 -44.16 7.02
C GLU A 256 -10.92 -42.77 6.87
N SER A 257 -10.09 -41.74 6.79
CA SER A 257 -10.56 -40.37 6.59
C SER A 257 -11.28 -40.21 5.24
N ILE A 258 -10.74 -40.80 4.17
CA ILE A 258 -11.38 -40.80 2.85
C ILE A 258 -12.69 -41.59 2.89
N SER A 259 -12.77 -42.73 3.58
CA SER A 259 -14.02 -43.48 3.66
C SER A 259 -15.11 -42.71 4.41
N GLN A 260 -14.74 -41.95 5.45
CA GLN A 260 -15.65 -41.02 6.14
C GLN A 260 -16.12 -39.89 5.22
N ILE A 261 -15.23 -39.28 4.42
CA ILE A 261 -15.60 -38.25 3.44
C ILE A 261 -16.58 -38.82 2.41
N ILE A 262 -16.30 -40.01 1.86
CA ILE A 262 -17.18 -40.67 0.87
C ILE A 262 -18.55 -40.98 1.47
N LYS A 263 -18.57 -41.50 2.71
CA LYS A 263 -19.82 -41.77 3.42
C LYS A 263 -20.65 -40.49 3.56
N LEU A 264 -20.02 -39.40 3.99
CA LEU A 264 -20.69 -38.12 4.16
C LEU A 264 -21.16 -37.53 2.81
N SER A 265 -20.36 -37.64 1.75
CA SER A 265 -20.72 -37.16 0.41
C SER A 265 -21.90 -37.89 -0.22
N ASN A 266 -22.17 -39.14 0.20
CA ASN A 266 -23.33 -39.90 -0.25
C ASN A 266 -24.63 -39.46 0.44
N GLU A 267 -24.52 -38.86 1.63
CA GLU A 267 -25.67 -38.42 2.43
C GLU A 267 -26.01 -36.94 2.18
N ILE A 268 -25.00 -36.10 1.96
CA ILE A 268 -25.12 -34.65 1.83
C ILE A 268 -24.15 -34.09 0.79
N LYS A 269 -24.50 -32.92 0.23
CA LYS A 269 -23.66 -32.21 -0.72
C LYS A 269 -22.51 -31.50 0.01
N LEU A 270 -21.29 -32.00 -0.19
CA LEU A 270 -20.06 -31.41 0.34
C LEU A 270 -19.49 -30.34 -0.58
N ASN A 271 -18.88 -29.32 0.01
CA ASN A 271 -17.99 -28.39 -0.67
C ASN A 271 -16.57 -28.59 -0.16
N VAL A 272 -15.61 -28.55 -1.07
CA VAL A 272 -14.18 -28.67 -0.76
C VAL A 272 -13.48 -27.43 -1.27
N LEU A 273 -12.86 -26.68 -0.37
CA LEU A 273 -11.91 -25.63 -0.69
C LEU A 273 -10.50 -26.22 -0.65
N ILE A 274 -9.72 -26.09 -1.72
CA ILE A 274 -8.32 -26.51 -1.78
C ILE A 274 -7.44 -25.31 -2.08
N LEU A 275 -6.40 -25.14 -1.28
CA LEU A 275 -5.34 -24.16 -1.46
C LEU A 275 -4.13 -24.83 -2.12
N LYS A 276 -3.63 -24.28 -3.22
CA LYS A 276 -2.50 -24.84 -3.98
C LYS A 276 -1.39 -23.82 -4.20
N ASP A 277 -0.14 -24.26 -4.16
CA ASP A 277 1.01 -23.51 -4.68
C ASP A 277 1.23 -23.89 -6.15
N ILE A 278 0.96 -22.97 -7.07
CA ILE A 278 1.12 -23.16 -8.51
C ILE A 278 2.60 -23.29 -8.88
N ASN A 279 3.51 -22.61 -8.15
CA ASN A 279 4.94 -22.63 -8.46
C ASN A 279 5.59 -23.97 -8.06
N ASP A 280 5.01 -24.71 -7.11
CA ASP A 280 5.49 -26.02 -6.67
C ASP A 280 4.63 -27.15 -7.24
N ASN A 281 4.57 -27.28 -8.58
CA ASN A 281 3.84 -28.34 -9.29
C ASN A 281 2.36 -28.48 -8.85
N ASN A 282 1.66 -27.37 -8.55
CA ASN A 282 0.30 -27.37 -8.00
C ASN A 282 0.16 -28.18 -6.71
N ARG A 283 1.20 -28.20 -5.87
CA ARG A 283 1.19 -28.84 -4.56
C ARG A 283 0.06 -28.28 -3.72
N SER A 284 -0.73 -29.17 -3.12
CA SER A 284 -1.81 -28.78 -2.23
C SER A 284 -1.26 -28.40 -0.85
N LEU A 285 -1.54 -27.17 -0.42
CA LEU A 285 -1.10 -26.57 0.84
C LEU A 285 -2.12 -26.79 1.96
N GLY A 286 -3.38 -27.01 1.63
CA GLY A 286 -4.43 -27.28 2.60
C GLY A 286 -5.78 -27.51 1.96
N PHE A 287 -6.72 -28.05 2.74
CA PHE A 287 -8.11 -28.13 2.33
C PHE A 287 -9.07 -27.89 3.50
N VAL A 288 -10.28 -27.44 3.15
CA VAL A 288 -11.43 -27.30 4.06
C VAL A 288 -12.61 -28.01 3.44
N ILE A 289 -13.27 -28.89 4.20
CA ILE A 289 -14.53 -29.53 3.80
C ILE A 289 -15.65 -28.90 4.62
N PHE A 290 -16.72 -28.51 3.94
CA PHE A 290 -17.88 -27.94 4.60
C PHE A 290 -19.18 -28.22 3.86
N HIS A 291 -20.28 -28.26 4.60
CA HIS A 291 -21.62 -28.47 4.06
C HIS A 291 -22.65 -27.50 4.66
N GLU A 292 -23.74 -27.31 3.94
CA GLU A 292 -24.91 -26.57 4.42
C GLU A 292 -25.78 -27.47 5.29
N THR A 293 -26.24 -26.95 6.43
CA THR A 293 -27.23 -27.62 7.28
C THR A 293 -28.33 -26.64 7.69
N ASN A 294 -29.39 -27.17 8.28
CA ASN A 294 -30.47 -26.39 8.86
C ASN A 294 -30.88 -26.94 10.24
N VAL A 295 -31.71 -26.17 10.94
CA VAL A 295 -32.16 -26.49 12.30
C VAL A 295 -32.85 -27.86 12.42
N SER A 296 -33.51 -28.32 11.36
CA SER A 296 -34.22 -29.61 11.36
C SER A 296 -33.28 -30.81 11.21
N THR A 297 -32.11 -30.63 10.60
CA THR A 297 -31.13 -31.70 10.35
C THR A 297 -30.02 -31.78 11.40
N LEU A 298 -29.92 -30.80 12.32
CA LEU A 298 -28.86 -30.76 13.35
C LEU A 298 -28.69 -32.08 14.13
N TYR A 299 -29.79 -32.73 14.54
CA TYR A 299 -29.66 -33.97 15.33
C TYR A 299 -29.02 -35.11 14.53
N ARG A 300 -29.25 -35.16 13.21
CA ARG A 300 -28.59 -36.13 12.32
C ARG A 300 -27.09 -35.86 12.25
N ASP A 301 -26.69 -34.59 12.17
CA ASP A 301 -25.30 -34.19 11.95
C ASP A 301 -24.46 -34.28 13.26
N PHE A 302 -25.09 -34.03 14.42
CA PHE A 302 -24.40 -33.98 15.71
C PHE A 302 -24.62 -35.22 16.59
N GLY A 303 -25.81 -35.81 16.59
CA GLY A 303 -26.16 -36.97 17.43
C GLY A 303 -26.27 -36.69 18.93
N ASP A 304 -26.16 -35.42 19.34
CA ASP A 304 -26.16 -34.97 20.74
C ASP A 304 -27.25 -33.90 20.94
N LYS A 305 -28.12 -34.14 21.93
CA LYS A 305 -29.26 -33.26 22.23
C LYS A 305 -28.82 -31.91 22.80
N ASP A 306 -27.79 -31.87 23.64
CA ASP A 306 -27.31 -30.65 24.28
C ASP A 306 -26.67 -29.73 23.23
N ILE A 307 -25.83 -30.30 22.37
CA ILE A 307 -25.22 -29.58 21.23
C ILE A 307 -26.29 -29.03 20.31
N THR A 308 -27.27 -29.88 19.94
CA THR A 308 -28.35 -29.48 19.03
C THR A 308 -29.23 -28.38 19.64
N GLN A 309 -29.57 -28.48 20.93
CA GLN A 309 -30.36 -27.46 21.63
C GLN A 309 -29.63 -26.13 21.69
N TYR A 310 -28.35 -26.13 22.05
CA TYR A 310 -27.54 -24.92 22.11
C TYR A 310 -27.48 -24.22 20.74
N ILE A 311 -27.23 -24.96 19.66
CA ILE A 311 -27.19 -24.40 18.30
C ILE A 311 -28.55 -23.84 17.91
N ARG A 312 -29.67 -24.51 18.26
CA ARG A 312 -31.03 -24.01 17.97
C ARG A 312 -31.32 -22.67 18.63
N GLU A 313 -30.85 -22.47 19.84
CA GLU A 313 -31.08 -21.25 20.61
C GLU A 313 -30.19 -20.08 20.16
N ASN A 314 -29.02 -20.37 19.58
CA ASN A 314 -27.99 -19.36 19.28
C ASN A 314 -27.73 -19.12 17.78
N SER A 315 -28.12 -20.05 16.91
CA SER A 315 -27.91 -19.91 15.46
C SER A 315 -28.78 -18.79 14.87
N VAL A 316 -28.21 -18.08 13.90
CA VAL A 316 -28.87 -16.98 13.19
C VAL A 316 -28.71 -17.24 11.70
N GLY A 317 -29.82 -17.22 10.95
CA GLY A 317 -29.81 -17.40 9.49
C GLY A 317 -29.32 -18.77 9.02
N PRO A 318 -28.88 -18.88 7.74
CA PRO A 318 -28.38 -20.13 7.17
C PRO A 318 -27.09 -20.61 7.83
N ILE A 319 -26.99 -21.93 8.08
CA ILE A 319 -25.92 -22.56 8.85
C ILE A 319 -24.99 -23.35 7.92
N VAL A 320 -23.68 -23.20 8.13
CA VAL A 320 -22.65 -24.03 7.50
C VAL A 320 -21.89 -24.81 8.57
N VAL A 321 -21.49 -26.04 8.26
CA VAL A 321 -20.65 -26.88 9.12
C VAL A 321 -19.32 -27.11 8.41
N ILE A 322 -18.21 -26.83 9.10
CA ILE A 322 -16.87 -27.21 8.68
C ILE A 322 -16.58 -28.60 9.25
N ASP A 323 -16.48 -29.57 8.36
CA ASP A 323 -16.28 -30.99 8.63
C ASP A 323 -14.80 -31.37 8.71
N ALA A 324 -13.92 -30.61 8.06
CA ALA A 324 -12.49 -30.83 8.14
C ALA A 324 -11.72 -29.55 7.83
N LEU A 325 -10.64 -29.32 8.57
CA LEU A 325 -9.62 -28.31 8.29
C LEU A 325 -8.25 -28.98 8.39
N VAL A 326 -7.54 -29.08 7.27
CA VAL A 326 -6.21 -29.71 7.23
C VAL A 326 -5.25 -28.83 6.46
N SER A 327 -4.14 -28.48 7.08
CA SER A 327 -3.04 -27.73 6.46
C SER A 327 -1.77 -28.57 6.38
N ALA A 328 -0.99 -28.35 5.32
CA ALA A 328 0.39 -28.83 5.25
C ALA A 328 1.28 -28.12 6.29
N LYS A 329 2.37 -28.78 6.70
CA LYS A 329 3.48 -28.10 7.37
C LYS A 329 4.35 -27.47 6.29
N ASP A 330 4.34 -26.14 6.21
CA ASP A 330 5.06 -25.40 5.20
C ASP A 330 5.73 -24.17 5.84
N ASP A 331 7.03 -24.00 5.59
CA ASP A 331 7.81 -22.87 6.13
C ASP A 331 7.59 -21.57 5.33
N LYS A 332 7.17 -21.68 4.06
CA LYS A 332 6.90 -20.54 3.16
C LYS A 332 5.58 -19.87 3.53
N PHE A 333 4.54 -20.65 3.80
CA PHE A 333 3.22 -20.15 4.17
C PHE A 333 2.99 -20.26 5.67
N ARG A 334 3.13 -19.13 6.37
CA ARG A 334 2.88 -19.06 7.82
C ARG A 334 1.37 -19.02 8.09
N ASN A 335 0.95 -19.65 9.18
CA ASN A 335 -0.44 -19.65 9.66
C ASN A 335 -1.45 -20.19 8.63
N LEU A 336 -1.11 -21.26 7.90
CA LEU A 336 -1.99 -21.89 6.90
C LEU A 336 -3.39 -22.24 7.44
N ASN A 337 -3.51 -22.71 8.68
CA ASN A 337 -4.81 -22.93 9.33
C ASN A 337 -5.68 -21.68 9.32
N GLN A 338 -5.11 -20.52 9.65
CA GLN A 338 -5.84 -19.26 9.64
C GLN A 338 -6.21 -18.83 8.22
N ILE A 339 -5.30 -18.97 7.25
CA ILE A 339 -5.56 -18.64 5.85
C ILE A 339 -6.72 -19.49 5.32
N LEU A 340 -6.62 -20.81 5.42
CA LEU A 340 -7.66 -21.75 4.96
C LEU A 340 -9.03 -21.47 5.60
N LEU A 341 -9.06 -21.26 6.92
CA LEU A 341 -10.28 -20.93 7.63
C LEU A 341 -10.85 -19.59 7.16
N THR A 342 -10.03 -18.55 7.03
CA THR A 342 -10.45 -17.24 6.52
C THR A 342 -11.00 -17.33 5.10
N GLU A 343 -10.36 -18.07 4.20
CA GLU A 343 -10.83 -18.23 2.81
C GLU A 343 -12.17 -18.97 2.76
N ALA A 344 -12.33 -20.05 3.53
CA ALA A 344 -13.57 -20.82 3.60
C ALA A 344 -14.72 -19.98 4.18
N LEU A 345 -14.49 -19.27 5.29
CA LEU A 345 -15.52 -18.43 5.92
C LEU A 345 -15.86 -17.22 5.05
N SER A 346 -14.88 -16.60 4.39
CA SER A 346 -15.12 -15.51 3.44
C SER A 346 -15.99 -15.96 2.26
N TYR A 347 -15.70 -17.13 1.71
CA TYR A 347 -16.54 -17.74 0.68
C TYR A 347 -17.97 -17.96 1.20
N CYS A 348 -18.12 -18.53 2.39
CA CYS A 348 -19.43 -18.76 2.99
C CYS A 348 -20.23 -17.46 3.22
N ILE A 349 -19.58 -16.42 3.76
CA ILE A 349 -20.20 -15.10 3.95
C ILE A 349 -20.66 -14.51 2.62
N SER A 350 -19.86 -14.66 1.55
CA SER A 350 -20.25 -14.17 0.21
C SER A 350 -21.47 -14.88 -0.37
N LYS A 351 -21.76 -16.11 0.10
CA LYS A 351 -22.93 -16.92 -0.28
C LYS A 351 -24.14 -16.71 0.64
N GLY A 352 -23.99 -15.94 1.72
CA GLY A 352 -25.08 -15.58 2.63
C GLY A 352 -25.24 -16.46 3.87
N TYR A 353 -24.25 -17.30 4.21
CA TYR A 353 -24.26 -18.03 5.48
C TYR A 353 -24.00 -17.08 6.65
N GLU A 354 -24.76 -17.25 7.73
CA GLU A 354 -24.74 -16.32 8.88
C GLU A 354 -24.29 -17.00 10.18
N TYR A 355 -24.13 -18.33 10.19
CA TYR A 355 -23.67 -19.09 11.34
C TYR A 355 -22.78 -20.25 10.89
N CYS A 356 -21.65 -20.46 11.56
CA CYS A 356 -20.73 -21.55 11.25
C CYS A 356 -20.52 -22.44 12.48
N ILE A 357 -20.48 -23.74 12.25
CA ILE A 357 -20.14 -24.75 13.26
C ILE A 357 -18.89 -25.47 12.78
N TYR A 358 -17.98 -25.77 13.69
CA TYR A 358 -16.84 -26.63 13.42
C TYR A 358 -17.00 -27.93 14.19
N LYS A 359 -17.01 -29.04 13.46
CA LYS A 359 -16.94 -30.40 14.01
C LYS A 359 -16.13 -31.25 13.05
N SER A 360 -14.89 -31.53 13.43
CA SER A 360 -14.01 -32.30 12.56
C SER A 360 -14.42 -33.77 12.52
N ILE A 361 -14.63 -34.31 11.32
CA ILE A 361 -14.68 -35.75 11.09
C ILE A 361 -13.27 -36.35 10.93
N ILE A 362 -12.29 -35.53 10.56
CA ILE A 362 -10.89 -35.95 10.37
C ILE A 362 -10.01 -35.43 11.51
N VAL A 363 -9.17 -36.28 12.08
CA VAL A 363 -8.18 -35.87 13.10
C VAL A 363 -6.78 -35.91 12.49
N GLU A 364 -6.38 -34.83 11.83
CA GLU A 364 -5.05 -34.66 11.21
C GLU A 364 -4.31 -33.47 11.85
N GLY A 365 -2.98 -33.50 11.90
CA GLY A 365 -2.18 -32.39 12.46
C GLY A 365 -2.36 -32.15 13.98
N SER A 366 -1.96 -30.95 14.44
CA SER A 366 -2.14 -30.48 15.83
C SER A 366 -3.55 -29.91 16.00
N GLN A 367 -4.40 -30.62 16.75
CA GLN A 367 -5.77 -30.18 17.03
C GLN A 367 -5.80 -28.93 17.92
N GLU A 368 -4.82 -28.80 18.81
CA GLU A 368 -4.68 -27.62 19.67
C GLU A 368 -4.47 -26.34 18.83
N ASP A 369 -3.62 -26.40 17.80
CA ASP A 369 -3.38 -25.26 16.89
C ASP A 369 -4.64 -24.85 16.12
N ILE A 370 -5.47 -25.83 15.74
CA ILE A 370 -6.76 -25.58 15.08
C ILE A 370 -7.74 -24.92 16.06
N TYR A 371 -7.88 -25.46 17.27
CA TYR A 371 -8.76 -24.89 18.29
C TYR A 371 -8.32 -23.49 18.72
N GLU A 372 -7.00 -23.23 18.80
CA GLU A 372 -6.46 -21.89 19.01
C GLU A 372 -6.87 -20.96 17.86
N THR A 373 -6.68 -21.39 16.61
CA THR A 373 -7.07 -20.61 15.41
C THR A 373 -8.56 -20.28 15.41
N LEU A 374 -9.42 -21.24 15.75
CA LEU A 374 -10.86 -21.04 15.87
C LEU A 374 -11.20 -19.97 16.93
N LYS A 375 -10.61 -20.08 18.13
CA LYS A 375 -10.81 -19.10 19.21
C LYS A 375 -10.34 -17.70 18.82
N LEU A 376 -9.20 -17.59 18.13
CA LEU A 376 -8.68 -16.32 17.63
C LEU A 376 -9.58 -15.67 16.56
N GLN A 377 -10.43 -16.45 15.89
CA GLN A 377 -11.46 -15.95 14.97
C GLN A 377 -12.84 -15.77 15.63
N GLY A 378 -12.97 -15.99 16.95
CA GLY A 378 -14.20 -15.73 17.71
C GLY A 378 -15.13 -16.93 17.85
N PHE A 379 -14.69 -18.13 17.46
CA PHE A 379 -15.44 -19.35 17.76
C PHE A 379 -15.45 -19.63 19.26
N ILE A 380 -16.61 -20.06 19.75
CA ILE A 380 -16.82 -20.47 21.13
C ILE A 380 -17.13 -21.96 21.20
N PRO A 381 -16.66 -22.67 22.24
CA PRO A 381 -17.01 -24.08 22.44
C PRO A 381 -18.50 -24.20 22.74
N VAL A 382 -19.15 -25.20 22.15
CA VAL A 382 -20.54 -25.55 22.45
C VAL A 382 -20.55 -26.34 23.78
N PRO A 383 -21.30 -25.89 24.81
CA PRO A 383 -21.43 -26.65 26.04
C PRO A 383 -22.07 -28.02 25.76
N SER A 384 -21.38 -29.11 26.10
CA SER A 384 -21.96 -30.46 26.02
C SER A 384 -21.34 -31.38 27.07
N GLN A 385 -22.07 -32.41 27.46
CA GLN A 385 -21.54 -33.50 28.31
C GLN A 385 -20.69 -34.49 27.50
N SER A 386 -20.70 -34.41 26.18
CA SER A 386 -19.91 -35.28 25.30
C SER A 386 -18.44 -34.88 25.25
N THR A 387 -17.59 -35.82 24.84
CA THR A 387 -16.16 -35.57 24.56
C THR A 387 -15.92 -34.89 23.21
N ALA A 388 -16.97 -34.57 22.44
CA ALA A 388 -16.84 -33.97 21.12
C ALA A 388 -16.59 -32.46 21.23
N ASN A 389 -15.41 -32.01 20.78
CA ASN A 389 -15.06 -30.60 20.72
C ASN A 389 -15.76 -29.91 19.54
N VAL A 390 -16.99 -29.46 19.77
CA VAL A 390 -17.75 -28.66 18.80
C VAL A 390 -17.59 -27.18 19.11
N PHE A 391 -17.34 -26.39 18.07
CA PHE A 391 -17.25 -24.94 18.17
C PHE A 391 -18.26 -24.27 17.26
N CYS A 392 -18.70 -23.06 17.60
CA CYS A 392 -19.62 -22.29 16.77
C CYS A 392 -19.27 -20.80 16.75
N VAL A 393 -19.71 -20.10 15.71
CA VAL A 393 -19.52 -18.66 15.57
C VAL A 393 -20.66 -18.01 14.77
N ASN A 394 -21.05 -16.82 15.19
CA ASN A 394 -21.99 -15.96 14.46
C ASN A 394 -21.25 -15.12 13.41
N MET A 395 -21.58 -15.35 12.14
CA MET A 395 -21.00 -14.66 10.98
C MET A 395 -21.91 -13.57 10.39
N SER A 396 -23.10 -13.33 10.97
CA SER A 396 -24.08 -12.39 10.42
C SER A 396 -23.55 -10.96 10.24
N ASN A 397 -22.64 -10.53 11.12
CA ASN A 397 -22.06 -9.20 11.12
C ASN A 397 -20.59 -9.28 11.60
N PRO A 398 -19.65 -9.74 10.75
CA PRO A 398 -18.29 -10.03 11.17
C PRO A 398 -17.47 -8.75 11.33
N CYS A 399 -16.47 -8.80 12.20
CA CYS A 399 -15.38 -7.84 12.22
C CYS A 399 -14.25 -8.34 11.32
N VAL A 400 -13.56 -7.44 10.61
CA VAL A 400 -12.42 -7.80 9.77
C VAL A 400 -11.14 -7.17 10.34
N LEU A 401 -10.09 -7.97 10.47
CA LEU A 401 -8.73 -7.52 10.79
C LEU A 401 -7.83 -7.75 9.58
N SER A 402 -7.29 -6.68 9.00
CA SER A 402 -6.27 -6.75 7.95
C SER A 402 -4.88 -6.86 8.58
N LEU A 403 -4.19 -7.98 8.34
CA LEU A 403 -2.85 -8.25 8.88
C LEU A 403 -1.76 -7.61 8.01
N ASP A 404 -1.51 -6.32 8.22
CA ASP A 404 -0.71 -5.48 7.34
C ASP A 404 0.54 -4.85 7.99
N LEU A 405 0.91 -5.24 9.23
CA LEU A 405 2.07 -4.66 9.93
C LEU A 405 3.38 -4.78 9.14
N GLU A 406 3.59 -5.92 8.47
CA GLU A 406 4.81 -6.18 7.69
C GLU A 406 4.97 -5.23 6.50
N THR A 407 3.90 -4.54 6.07
CA THR A 407 3.95 -3.59 4.95
C THR A 407 4.59 -2.25 5.33
N VAL A 408 4.62 -1.92 6.62
CA VAL A 408 5.21 -0.67 7.12
C VAL A 408 6.65 -0.83 7.60
N ILE A 409 7.16 -2.06 7.70
CA ILE A 409 8.53 -2.39 8.15
C ILE A 409 9.47 -2.60 6.94
N LYS A 410 10.66 -2.01 7.01
CA LYS A 410 11.72 -2.12 6.00
C LYS A 410 12.60 -3.36 6.21
N GLU A 411 13.26 -3.79 5.13
CA GLU A 411 14.32 -4.79 5.22
C GLU A 411 15.57 -4.23 5.93
N PRO A 412 16.36 -5.03 6.66
CA PRO A 412 16.18 -6.47 6.88
C PRO A 412 15.23 -6.80 8.04
N PHE A 413 14.74 -5.80 8.78
CA PHE A 413 13.89 -5.99 9.97
C PHE A 413 12.64 -6.81 9.69
N LYS A 414 12.00 -6.56 8.54
CA LYS A 414 10.81 -7.28 8.09
C LYS A 414 10.99 -8.81 8.15
N TYR A 415 12.15 -9.35 7.78
CA TYR A 415 12.38 -10.81 7.76
C TYR A 415 13.22 -11.32 8.92
N ASN A 416 13.54 -10.46 9.89
CA ASN A 416 14.29 -10.84 11.07
C ASN A 416 13.52 -11.87 11.93
N LYS A 417 14.21 -12.89 12.43
CA LYS A 417 13.61 -13.99 13.20
C LYS A 417 12.96 -13.51 14.51
N ALA A 418 13.59 -12.59 15.23
CA ALA A 418 13.06 -12.03 16.45
C ALA A 418 11.79 -11.21 16.18
N PHE A 419 11.81 -10.38 15.13
CA PHE A 419 10.63 -9.64 14.67
C PHE A 419 9.47 -10.57 14.31
N GLN A 420 9.75 -11.64 13.55
CA GLN A 420 8.72 -12.59 13.13
C GLN A 420 8.10 -13.37 14.30
N LYS A 421 8.91 -13.70 15.31
CA LYS A 421 8.41 -14.30 16.55
C LYS A 421 7.47 -13.36 17.30
N ILE A 422 7.85 -12.08 17.46
CA ILE A 422 7.00 -11.12 18.18
C ILE A 422 5.75 -10.74 17.40
N LEU A 423 5.83 -10.71 16.06
CA LEU A 423 4.69 -10.51 15.18
C LEU A 423 3.60 -11.57 15.41
N LYS A 424 3.97 -12.86 15.42
CA LYS A 424 3.01 -13.96 15.68
C LYS A 424 2.32 -13.81 17.04
N LYS A 425 3.10 -13.51 18.10
CA LYS A 425 2.56 -13.29 19.45
C LYS A 425 1.60 -12.09 19.49
N SER A 426 2.00 -10.98 18.88
CA SER A 426 1.21 -9.74 18.89
C SER A 426 -0.11 -9.90 18.14
N ARG A 427 -0.09 -10.60 16.99
CA ARG A 427 -1.30 -10.95 16.21
C ARG A 427 -2.30 -11.75 17.03
N ALA A 428 -1.85 -12.82 17.68
CA ALA A 428 -2.73 -13.64 18.53
C ALA A 428 -3.37 -12.82 19.65
N ARG A 429 -2.59 -11.98 20.34
CA ARG A 429 -3.12 -11.09 21.39
C ARG A 429 -4.13 -10.07 20.86
N LEU A 430 -3.86 -9.46 19.71
CA LEU A 430 -4.78 -8.50 19.09
C LEU A 430 -6.08 -9.19 18.65
N GLN A 431 -5.98 -10.35 18.01
CA GLN A 431 -7.14 -11.17 17.63
C GLN A 431 -8.00 -11.51 18.85
N GLU A 432 -7.39 -11.99 19.94
CA GLU A 432 -8.10 -12.28 21.20
C GLU A 432 -8.77 -11.03 21.80
N ALA A 433 -8.10 -9.87 21.74
CA ALA A 433 -8.71 -8.63 22.21
C ALA A 433 -9.91 -8.20 21.35
N LEU A 434 -9.87 -8.43 20.04
CA LEU A 434 -10.97 -8.14 19.13
C LEU A 434 -12.16 -9.08 19.33
N THR A 435 -11.93 -10.38 19.61
CA THR A 435 -13.03 -11.33 19.87
C THR A 435 -13.76 -11.02 21.16
N LYS A 436 -13.11 -10.39 22.14
CA LYS A 436 -13.72 -9.88 23.38
C LYS A 436 -14.64 -8.67 23.16
N LEU A 437 -14.52 -7.94 22.04
CA LEU A 437 -15.44 -6.84 21.74
C LEU A 437 -16.88 -7.34 21.53
N TYR A 438 -17.01 -8.50 20.87
CA TYR A 438 -18.29 -9.14 20.60
C TYR A 438 -18.15 -10.67 20.71
N PRO A 439 -18.23 -11.23 21.92
CA PRO A 439 -18.06 -12.66 22.14
C PRO A 439 -18.99 -13.50 21.25
N GLY A 440 -18.44 -14.57 20.66
CA GLY A 440 -19.18 -15.47 19.76
C GLY A 440 -19.45 -14.90 18.35
N HIS A 441 -19.01 -13.68 18.04
CA HIS A 441 -19.03 -13.13 16.68
C HIS A 441 -17.69 -13.31 15.96
N LEU A 442 -17.77 -13.51 14.65
CA LEU A 442 -16.60 -13.76 13.82
C LEU A 442 -15.67 -12.54 13.75
N VAL A 443 -14.38 -12.79 13.98
CA VAL A 443 -13.26 -11.90 13.65
C VAL A 443 -12.47 -12.52 12.49
N LEU A 444 -12.76 -12.05 11.28
CA LEU A 444 -12.15 -12.52 10.06
C LEU A 444 -10.77 -11.87 9.87
N SER A 445 -9.71 -12.66 10.02
CA SER A 445 -8.33 -12.19 9.93
C SER A 445 -7.78 -12.42 8.53
N ILE A 446 -7.65 -11.36 7.74
CA ILE A 446 -7.27 -11.41 6.33
C ILE A 446 -5.77 -11.15 6.18
N ASP A 447 -5.08 -12.10 5.56
CA ASP A 447 -3.65 -11.97 5.23
C ASP A 447 -3.46 -11.02 4.04
N ARG A 448 -2.54 -10.06 4.19
CA ARG A 448 -2.30 -9.03 3.18
C ARG A 448 -1.79 -9.60 1.86
N ASN A 449 -1.01 -10.68 1.89
CA ASN A 449 -0.46 -11.28 0.68
C ASN A 449 -1.55 -11.99 -0.13
N MET A 450 -2.53 -12.60 0.55
CA MET A 450 -3.71 -13.19 -0.11
C MET A 450 -4.55 -12.14 -0.85
N VAL A 451 -4.74 -10.97 -0.23
CA VAL A 451 -5.40 -9.84 -0.88
C VAL A 451 -4.60 -9.38 -2.11
N HIS A 452 -3.28 -9.18 -1.97
CA HIS A 452 -2.43 -8.77 -3.09
C HIS A 452 -2.50 -9.75 -4.26
N GLU A 453 -2.40 -11.05 -4.00
CA GLU A 453 -2.47 -12.11 -5.01
C GLU A 453 -3.80 -12.05 -5.79
N THR A 454 -4.91 -11.96 -5.07
CA THR A 454 -6.25 -11.90 -5.67
C THR A 454 -6.45 -10.62 -6.49
N LEU A 455 -5.98 -9.48 -5.97
CA LEU A 455 -6.05 -8.20 -6.68
C LEU A 455 -5.21 -8.20 -7.95
N ILE A 456 -3.96 -8.69 -7.90
CA ILE A 456 -3.09 -8.77 -9.08
C ILE A 456 -3.76 -9.60 -10.18
N ARG A 457 -4.30 -10.77 -9.85
CA ARG A 457 -5.01 -11.63 -10.83
C ARG A 457 -6.19 -10.89 -11.48
N LYS A 458 -7.00 -10.21 -10.68
CA LYS A 458 -8.16 -9.44 -11.18
C LYS A 458 -7.73 -8.25 -12.04
N ILE A 459 -6.71 -7.49 -11.62
CA ILE A 459 -6.17 -6.35 -12.38
C ILE A 459 -5.57 -6.82 -13.70
N CYS A 460 -4.73 -7.87 -13.71
CA CYS A 460 -4.14 -8.40 -14.93
C CYS A 460 -5.18 -8.96 -15.90
N LYS A 461 -6.22 -9.64 -15.38
CA LYS A 461 -7.36 -10.10 -16.19
C LYS A 461 -8.12 -8.93 -16.82
N GLU A 462 -8.44 -7.91 -16.04
CA GLU A 462 -9.12 -6.70 -16.52
C GLU A 462 -8.27 -5.93 -17.55
N ASN A 463 -6.95 -5.88 -17.32
CA ASN A 463 -5.98 -5.28 -18.22
C ASN A 463 -5.53 -6.21 -19.36
N LYS A 464 -6.11 -7.40 -19.52
CA LYS A 464 -5.82 -8.36 -20.60
C LYS A 464 -4.34 -8.69 -20.77
N VAL A 465 -3.63 -8.86 -19.66
CA VAL A 465 -2.19 -9.21 -19.63
C VAL A 465 -1.94 -10.43 -18.74
N PRO A 466 -0.86 -11.20 -18.98
CA PRO A 466 -0.49 -12.30 -18.10
C PRO A 466 -0.03 -11.79 -16.73
N ILE A 467 -0.23 -12.63 -15.72
CA ILE A 467 0.23 -12.37 -14.34
C ILE A 467 1.75 -12.48 -14.20
N GLU A 468 2.43 -13.16 -15.13
CA GLU A 468 3.88 -13.27 -15.17
C GLU A 468 4.50 -12.12 -15.99
N PRO A 469 5.54 -11.45 -15.50
CA PRO A 469 6.26 -10.43 -16.27
C PRO A 469 6.81 -10.99 -17.59
N GLN A 470 6.54 -10.31 -18.70
CA GLN A 470 7.06 -10.70 -20.01
C GLN A 470 8.42 -10.07 -20.30
N ASN A 471 9.27 -10.79 -21.05
CA ASN A 471 10.55 -10.32 -21.58
C ASN A 471 10.59 -10.58 -23.11
N PRO A 472 10.51 -9.54 -23.98
CA PRO A 472 10.40 -8.12 -23.65
C PRO A 472 9.05 -7.75 -23.03
N ARG A 473 9.04 -6.68 -22.25
CA ARG A 473 7.84 -6.24 -21.52
C ARG A 473 6.81 -5.66 -22.48
N ILE A 474 5.62 -6.26 -22.53
CA ILE A 474 4.47 -5.75 -23.28
C ILE A 474 3.45 -5.22 -22.28
N LEU A 475 3.04 -3.96 -22.41
CA LEU A 475 2.11 -3.32 -21.48
C LEU A 475 0.67 -3.45 -21.97
N GLY A 476 -0.24 -3.77 -21.06
CA GLY A 476 -1.69 -3.76 -21.32
C GLY A 476 -2.23 -2.35 -21.61
N PRO A 477 -3.49 -2.22 -22.06
CA PRO A 477 -4.09 -0.95 -22.46
C PRO A 477 -4.36 0.01 -21.30
N CYS A 478 -4.56 -0.48 -20.08
CA CYS A 478 -4.98 0.32 -18.93
C CYS A 478 -3.79 0.82 -18.08
N VAL A 479 -4.07 1.82 -17.24
CA VAL A 479 -3.22 2.19 -16.11
C VAL A 479 -3.88 1.73 -14.80
N CYS A 480 -3.11 1.05 -13.96
CA CYS A 480 -3.52 0.71 -12.60
C CYS A 480 -3.17 1.88 -11.67
N VAL A 481 -4.17 2.36 -10.93
CA VAL A 481 -4.06 3.52 -10.05
C VAL A 481 -4.52 3.15 -8.64
N PRO A 482 -3.60 2.64 -7.81
CA PRO A 482 -3.85 2.50 -6.38
C PRO A 482 -4.01 3.88 -5.74
N PHE A 483 -5.12 4.10 -5.05
CA PHE A 483 -5.39 5.34 -4.31
C PHE A 483 -5.57 5.13 -2.80
N GLY A 484 -5.48 3.87 -2.35
CA GLY A 484 -5.37 3.47 -0.95
C GLY A 484 -3.92 3.13 -0.53
N GLN A 485 -3.79 2.41 0.57
CA GLN A 485 -2.53 1.85 1.05
C GLN A 485 -2.16 0.55 0.32
N ILE A 486 -3.12 -0.15 -0.28
CA ILE A 486 -2.87 -1.39 -1.02
C ILE A 486 -2.15 -1.13 -2.35
N LEU A 487 -1.17 -1.98 -2.67
CA LEU A 487 -0.41 -1.96 -3.94
C LEU A 487 0.31 -0.63 -4.29
N ASN A 488 0.27 0.41 -3.45
CA ASN A 488 0.76 1.75 -3.78
C ASN A 488 2.29 1.86 -4.01
N LYS A 489 3.07 0.90 -3.52
CA LYS A 489 4.53 0.79 -3.70
C LYS A 489 4.96 -0.38 -4.58
N HIS A 490 3.99 -1.02 -5.24
CA HIS A 490 4.23 -2.21 -6.04
C HIS A 490 4.02 -1.93 -7.52
N ILE A 491 4.69 -2.73 -8.36
CA ILE A 491 4.46 -2.74 -9.80
C ILE A 491 3.58 -3.93 -10.12
N ILE A 492 2.48 -3.69 -10.84
CA ILE A 492 1.65 -4.76 -11.38
C ILE A 492 2.32 -5.30 -12.66
N PRO A 493 2.43 -6.63 -12.84
CA PRO A 493 2.99 -7.24 -14.04
C PRO A 493 2.34 -6.66 -15.32
N ASN A 494 3.20 -6.36 -16.31
CA ASN A 494 2.77 -5.91 -17.64
C ASN A 494 1.77 -4.74 -17.65
N THR A 495 1.77 -3.90 -16.61
CA THR A 495 0.77 -2.85 -16.40
C THR A 495 1.44 -1.56 -15.93
N VAL A 496 1.10 -0.43 -16.55
CA VAL A 496 1.51 0.89 -16.06
C VAL A 496 0.88 1.11 -14.69
N THR A 497 1.69 1.33 -13.65
CA THR A 497 1.20 1.42 -12.26
C THR A 497 1.58 2.75 -11.63
N LYS A 498 0.63 3.70 -11.54
CA LYS A 498 0.87 5.01 -10.94
C LYS A 498 -0.12 5.28 -9.82
N SER A 499 0.40 5.40 -8.61
CA SER A 499 -0.41 5.56 -7.41
C SER A 499 -0.85 7.00 -7.22
N MET A 500 -2.07 7.17 -6.70
CA MET A 500 -2.50 8.43 -6.09
C MET A 500 -2.23 8.38 -4.59
N HIS A 501 -1.61 9.43 -4.08
CA HIS A 501 -1.20 9.55 -2.69
C HIS A 501 -2.25 10.35 -1.93
N THR A 502 -3.20 9.64 -1.33
CA THR A 502 -4.25 10.20 -0.49
C THR A 502 -3.96 9.96 0.99
N GLU A 503 -4.44 10.85 1.84
CA GLU A 503 -4.38 10.71 3.28
C GLU A 503 -5.71 11.12 3.91
N LYS A 504 -6.05 10.49 5.04
CA LYS A 504 -7.19 10.86 5.86
C LYS A 504 -6.69 11.73 7.01
N TYR A 505 -7.11 12.99 6.99
CA TYR A 505 -6.75 13.98 7.99
C TYR A 505 -7.86 14.18 8.99
N PHE A 506 -7.59 13.88 10.25
CA PHE A 506 -8.47 14.23 11.37
C PHE A 506 -8.27 15.65 11.85
N ASN A 507 -9.39 16.26 12.26
CA ASN A 507 -9.33 17.45 13.08
C ASN A 507 -8.78 17.09 14.48
N PRO A 508 -8.11 18.02 15.18
CA PRO A 508 -7.54 17.75 16.50
C PRO A 508 -8.55 17.29 17.56
N ASP A 509 -9.84 17.62 17.39
CA ASP A 509 -10.94 17.22 18.28
C ASP A 509 -11.54 15.84 17.94
N MET A 510 -11.06 15.20 16.87
CA MET A 510 -11.58 13.94 16.31
C MET A 510 -13.06 13.99 15.87
N ALA A 511 -13.70 15.16 15.84
CA ALA A 511 -15.11 15.30 15.48
C ALA A 511 -15.35 15.18 13.97
N GLY A 512 -14.34 15.48 13.16
CA GLY A 512 -14.40 15.44 11.70
C GLY A 512 -13.08 15.02 11.08
N TYR A 513 -13.16 14.66 9.79
CA TYR A 513 -11.98 14.38 8.97
C TYR A 513 -12.24 14.78 7.52
N ARG A 514 -11.16 14.91 6.75
CA ARG A 514 -11.18 15.09 5.30
C ARG A 514 -10.21 14.13 4.63
N ILE A 515 -10.49 13.79 3.37
CA ILE A 515 -9.52 13.10 2.50
C ILE A 515 -8.84 14.16 1.66
N ASP A 516 -7.51 14.17 1.65
CA ASP A 516 -6.70 15.13 0.90
C ASP A 516 -5.41 14.45 0.40
N ALA A 517 -4.54 15.18 -0.29
CA ALA A 517 -3.24 14.69 -0.71
C ALA A 517 -2.36 14.35 0.51
N PHE A 518 -1.60 13.26 0.42
CA PHE A 518 -0.61 12.90 1.45
C PHE A 518 0.45 14.01 1.60
N PRO A 519 1.04 14.23 2.79
CA PRO A 519 1.95 15.35 3.01
C PRO A 519 3.05 15.46 1.94
N TYR A 520 3.21 16.67 1.41
CA TYR A 520 4.18 17.02 0.37
C TYR A 520 4.02 16.36 -1.01
N TYR A 521 2.97 15.58 -1.25
CA TYR A 521 2.61 15.22 -2.63
C TYR A 521 1.85 16.36 -3.31
N LEU A 522 1.71 16.26 -4.63
CA LEU A 522 0.84 17.14 -5.41
C LEU A 522 -0.58 17.09 -4.87
N ASP A 523 -1.33 18.18 -5.05
CA ASP A 523 -2.75 18.18 -4.74
C ASP A 523 -3.51 17.12 -5.58
N LEU A 524 -4.71 16.75 -5.12
CA LEU A 524 -5.47 15.68 -5.75
C LEU A 524 -5.84 15.95 -7.22
N ARG A 525 -6.05 17.22 -7.60
CA ARG A 525 -6.39 17.61 -8.98
C ARG A 525 -5.17 17.47 -9.90
N SER A 526 -4.03 17.94 -9.46
CA SER A 526 -2.74 17.80 -10.15
C SER A 526 -2.35 16.32 -10.30
N GLN A 527 -2.59 15.49 -9.27
CA GLN A 527 -2.44 14.03 -9.39
C GLN A 527 -3.40 13.42 -10.42
N VAL A 528 -4.66 13.85 -10.47
CA VAL A 528 -5.63 13.36 -11.47
C VAL A 528 -5.23 13.76 -12.90
N ARG A 529 -4.78 15.00 -13.12
CA ARG A 529 -4.25 15.46 -14.41
C ARG A 529 -3.06 14.64 -14.87
N MET A 530 -2.17 14.29 -13.94
CA MET A 530 -1.04 13.40 -14.20
C MET A 530 -1.50 11.99 -14.61
N ILE A 531 -2.52 11.41 -13.94
CA ILE A 531 -3.07 10.11 -14.36
C ILE A 531 -3.68 10.21 -15.76
N LYS A 532 -4.43 11.28 -16.04
CA LYS A 532 -5.05 11.52 -17.36
C LYS A 532 -4.01 11.57 -18.48
N SER A 533 -2.81 12.10 -18.20
CA SER A 533 -1.79 12.28 -19.23
C SER A 533 -1.19 10.97 -19.77
N PHE A 534 -1.43 9.83 -19.11
CA PHE A 534 -1.10 8.52 -19.67
C PHE A 534 -2.00 8.13 -20.85
N ARG A 535 -3.13 8.82 -21.07
CA ARG A 535 -4.11 8.58 -22.15
C ARG A 535 -4.58 7.13 -22.22
N ARG A 536 -4.82 6.54 -21.04
CA ARG A 536 -5.25 5.15 -20.87
C ARG A 536 -6.49 5.07 -19.96
N PRO A 537 -7.40 4.11 -20.18
CA PRO A 537 -8.44 3.79 -19.22
C PRO A 537 -7.82 3.42 -17.85
N VAL A 538 -8.49 3.81 -16.77
CA VAL A 538 -7.98 3.68 -15.42
C VAL A 538 -8.67 2.54 -14.68
N ILE A 539 -7.88 1.66 -14.07
CA ILE A 539 -8.32 0.69 -13.07
C ILE A 539 -7.96 1.28 -11.69
N LEU A 540 -8.97 1.70 -10.92
CA LEU A 540 -8.77 2.27 -9.58
C LEU A 540 -8.71 1.16 -8.54
N VAL A 541 -7.77 1.27 -7.58
CA VAL A 541 -7.57 0.24 -6.55
C VAL A 541 -7.52 0.82 -5.12
N ASP A 542 -8.30 0.25 -4.20
CA ASP A 542 -8.35 0.64 -2.77
C ASP A 542 -8.37 -0.58 -1.83
N ASP A 543 -8.04 -0.37 -0.56
CA ASP A 543 -8.08 -1.42 0.47
C ASP A 543 -9.52 -1.85 0.80
N LEU A 544 -10.42 -0.87 0.95
CA LEU A 544 -11.77 -1.08 1.49
C LEU A 544 -12.80 -0.17 0.82
N LEU A 545 -13.91 -0.76 0.37
CA LEU A 545 -15.11 -0.02 -0.01
C LEU A 545 -16.29 -0.37 0.90
N HIS A 546 -16.51 0.49 1.90
CA HIS A 546 -17.64 0.40 2.81
C HIS A 546 -18.48 1.68 2.86
N LYS A 547 -17.90 2.80 3.32
CA LYS A 547 -18.57 4.12 3.34
C LYS A 547 -18.18 5.02 2.17
N GLY A 548 -17.17 4.60 1.40
CA GLY A 548 -16.70 5.26 0.19
C GLY A 548 -16.02 6.62 0.42
N TYR A 549 -15.38 6.85 1.56
CA TYR A 549 -14.84 8.18 1.90
C TYR A 549 -13.81 8.71 0.87
N ARG A 550 -12.84 7.88 0.46
CA ARG A 550 -11.84 8.27 -0.54
C ARG A 550 -12.48 8.50 -1.91
N ILE A 551 -13.28 7.54 -2.39
CA ILE A 551 -13.91 7.66 -3.71
C ILE A 551 -14.90 8.84 -3.77
N LYS A 552 -15.58 9.19 -2.67
CA LYS A 552 -16.44 10.39 -2.61
C LYS A 552 -15.65 11.69 -2.74
N ALA A 553 -14.41 11.73 -2.24
CA ALA A 553 -13.54 12.89 -2.42
C ALA A 553 -12.93 12.96 -3.83
N LEU A 554 -12.61 11.80 -4.43
CA LEU A 554 -11.96 11.72 -5.73
C LEU A 554 -12.92 11.77 -6.93
N ASP A 555 -14.11 11.19 -6.83
CA ASP A 555 -15.07 11.08 -7.95
C ASP A 555 -15.41 12.43 -8.61
N PRO A 556 -15.64 13.53 -7.86
CA PRO A 556 -15.86 14.85 -8.47
C PRO A 556 -14.68 15.32 -9.32
N ILE A 557 -13.45 15.16 -8.81
CA ILE A 557 -12.22 15.58 -9.49
C ILE A 557 -11.98 14.72 -10.75
N LEU A 558 -12.20 13.41 -10.64
CA LEU A 558 -12.07 12.48 -11.78
C LEU A 558 -13.05 12.81 -12.91
N LYS A 559 -14.28 13.22 -12.57
CA LYS A 559 -15.30 13.64 -13.54
C LYS A 559 -14.95 14.97 -14.18
N GLU A 560 -14.55 15.95 -13.38
CA GLU A 560 -14.18 17.29 -13.88
C GLU A 560 -13.00 17.22 -14.86
N GLU A 561 -12.00 16.41 -14.54
CA GLU A 561 -10.84 16.18 -15.41
C GLU A 561 -11.13 15.17 -16.53
N ASN A 562 -12.35 14.63 -16.66
CA ASN A 562 -12.77 13.68 -17.69
C ASN A 562 -11.88 12.43 -17.78
N VAL A 563 -11.58 11.80 -16.64
CA VAL A 563 -10.80 10.56 -16.59
C VAL A 563 -11.70 9.36 -16.86
N ASN A 564 -11.34 8.56 -17.86
CA ASN A 564 -12.04 7.31 -18.18
C ASN A 564 -11.71 6.23 -17.14
N ILE A 565 -12.64 6.00 -16.21
CA ILE A 565 -12.52 4.91 -15.23
C ILE A 565 -13.17 3.66 -15.80
N GLN A 566 -12.34 2.66 -16.11
CA GLN A 566 -12.81 1.38 -16.63
C GLN A 566 -13.44 0.54 -15.53
N LYS A 567 -12.78 0.44 -14.36
CA LYS A 567 -13.24 -0.40 -13.25
C LYS A 567 -12.62 0.01 -11.93
N ILE A 568 -13.31 -0.30 -10.83
CA ILE A 568 -12.79 -0.20 -9.47
C ILE A 568 -12.58 -1.61 -8.92
N ILE A 569 -11.40 -1.90 -8.36
CA ILE A 569 -11.10 -3.19 -7.75
C ILE A 569 -10.60 -2.96 -6.32
N VAL A 570 -11.25 -3.55 -5.32
CA VAL A 570 -10.93 -3.29 -3.89
C VAL A 570 -10.57 -4.54 -3.11
N GLY A 571 -9.77 -4.40 -2.05
CA GLY A 571 -9.45 -5.53 -1.17
C GLY A 571 -10.71 -6.11 -0.52
N ILE A 572 -11.48 -5.28 0.17
CA ILE A 572 -12.73 -5.67 0.84
C ILE A 572 -13.88 -4.82 0.31
N LEU A 573 -14.99 -5.46 -0.08
CA LEU A 573 -16.21 -4.80 -0.51
C LEU A 573 -17.37 -5.20 0.40
N SER A 574 -18.15 -4.24 0.85
CA SER A 574 -19.42 -4.49 1.55
C SER A 574 -20.63 -4.18 0.67
N ALA A 575 -21.83 -4.63 1.07
CA ALA A 575 -23.06 -4.35 0.33
C ALA A 575 -23.29 -2.84 0.20
N ARG A 576 -23.12 -2.10 1.30
CA ARG A 576 -23.16 -0.63 1.30
C ARG A 576 -22.14 0.00 0.35
N GLY A 577 -20.94 -0.57 0.26
CA GLY A 577 -19.92 -0.10 -0.67
C GLY A 577 -20.32 -0.32 -2.13
N LYS A 578 -20.91 -1.48 -2.42
CA LYS A 578 -21.44 -1.83 -3.74
C LYS A 578 -22.56 -0.89 -4.17
N GLU A 579 -23.51 -0.60 -3.28
CA GLU A 579 -24.60 0.36 -3.52
C GLU A 579 -24.08 1.75 -3.92
N ILE A 580 -22.98 2.22 -3.33
CA ILE A 580 -22.37 3.50 -3.71
C ILE A 580 -21.89 3.45 -5.18
N MET A 581 -21.30 2.35 -5.62
CA MET A 581 -20.80 2.20 -7.00
C MET A 581 -21.94 2.03 -8.00
N ASP A 582 -22.95 1.24 -7.65
CA ASP A 582 -24.16 1.07 -8.45
C ASP A 582 -24.86 2.43 -8.66
N SER A 583 -24.95 3.26 -7.61
CA SER A 583 -25.52 4.62 -7.70
C SER A 583 -24.69 5.57 -8.57
N GLN A 584 -23.39 5.31 -8.74
CA GLN A 584 -22.49 6.08 -9.59
C GLN A 584 -22.35 5.49 -10.99
N ASN A 585 -23.07 4.40 -11.30
CA ASN A 585 -22.93 3.61 -12.52
C ASN A 585 -21.49 3.19 -12.81
N ARG A 586 -20.78 2.72 -11.77
CA ARG A 586 -19.39 2.27 -11.85
C ARG A 586 -19.30 0.77 -11.55
N GLU A 587 -18.58 0.04 -12.39
CA GLU A 587 -18.28 -1.37 -12.12
C GLU A 587 -17.28 -1.51 -10.97
N VAL A 588 -17.58 -2.42 -10.05
CA VAL A 588 -16.70 -2.76 -8.93
C VAL A 588 -16.48 -4.27 -8.82
N ASP A 589 -15.24 -4.67 -8.60
CA ASP A 589 -14.84 -6.03 -8.21
C ASP A 589 -14.04 -5.99 -6.90
N CYS A 590 -13.86 -7.12 -6.25
CA CYS A 590 -13.13 -7.21 -4.98
C CYS A 590 -12.40 -8.52 -4.77
N ALA A 591 -11.44 -8.53 -3.83
CA ALA A 591 -10.87 -9.77 -3.33
C ALA A 591 -11.82 -10.47 -2.36
N TYR A 592 -12.37 -9.76 -1.37
CA TYR A 592 -13.31 -10.31 -0.38
C TYR A 592 -14.61 -9.51 -0.35
N TYR A 593 -15.74 -10.19 -0.55
CA TYR A 593 -17.06 -9.59 -0.43
C TYR A 593 -17.67 -9.94 0.94
N ILE A 594 -17.80 -8.93 1.81
CA ILE A 594 -18.32 -9.04 3.19
C ILE A 594 -19.55 -8.13 3.31
N PRO A 595 -20.77 -8.62 2.98
CA PRO A 595 -21.96 -7.79 2.81
C PRO A 595 -22.29 -6.93 4.05
N LYS A 596 -22.34 -7.59 5.21
CA LYS A 596 -22.74 -7.03 6.51
C LYS A 596 -21.53 -6.73 7.41
N LEU A 597 -20.47 -6.14 6.85
CA LEU A 597 -19.27 -5.75 7.60
C LEU A 597 -19.64 -4.89 8.82
N ARG A 598 -19.32 -5.38 10.04
CA ARG A 598 -19.57 -4.64 11.29
C ARG A 598 -18.50 -3.60 11.52
N LEU A 599 -17.24 -4.04 11.63
CA LEU A 599 -16.06 -3.22 11.88
C LEU A 599 -14.89 -3.69 11.03
N TRP A 600 -13.98 -2.77 10.73
CA TRP A 600 -12.73 -3.05 10.03
C TRP A 600 -11.57 -2.41 10.80
N PHE A 601 -10.51 -3.19 10.95
CA PHE A 601 -9.27 -2.80 11.62
C PHE A 601 -8.08 -3.09 10.71
N ASN A 602 -7.12 -2.18 10.67
CA ASN A 602 -5.78 -2.44 10.15
C ASN A 602 -4.85 -2.73 11.32
N GLU A 603 -4.09 -3.81 11.25
CA GLU A 603 -3.13 -4.20 12.28
C GLU A 603 -2.17 -3.06 12.62
N ASN A 604 -1.56 -2.42 11.60
CA ASN A 604 -0.61 -1.34 11.84
C ASN A 604 -1.24 -0.13 12.55
N ALA A 605 -2.50 0.19 12.26
CA ALA A 605 -3.18 1.36 12.80
C ALA A 605 -3.56 1.21 14.28
N MET A 606 -3.52 -0.02 14.79
CA MET A 606 -3.72 -0.29 16.22
C MET A 606 -2.46 0.01 17.04
N TYR A 607 -1.29 0.14 16.42
CA TYR A 607 -0.02 0.25 17.15
C TYR A 607 0.55 1.67 17.10
N PRO A 608 0.54 2.44 18.21
CA PRO A 608 1.12 3.78 18.25
C PRO A 608 2.63 3.77 17.96
N PHE A 609 3.13 4.86 17.40
CA PHE A 609 4.49 5.01 16.83
C PHE A 609 4.82 4.08 15.64
N ILE A 610 3.89 3.23 15.21
CA ILE A 610 4.05 2.37 14.03
C ILE A 610 3.08 2.81 12.93
N GLY A 611 1.79 2.84 13.23
CA GLY A 611 0.73 3.29 12.32
C GLY A 611 -0.23 4.26 13.00
N GLY A 612 -1.33 4.56 12.32
CA GLY A 612 -2.35 5.52 12.77
C GLY A 612 -2.83 6.41 11.64
N ASP A 613 -3.95 7.09 11.85
CA ASP A 613 -4.49 8.08 10.92
C ASP A 613 -3.77 9.42 11.11
N ALA A 614 -3.64 10.24 10.06
CA ALA A 614 -2.98 11.54 10.15
C ALA A 614 -3.85 12.57 10.89
N LEU A 615 -3.21 13.46 11.66
CA LEU A 615 -3.87 14.59 12.32
C LEU A 615 -3.45 15.90 11.65
N TRP A 616 -4.42 16.76 11.31
CA TRP A 616 -4.16 18.03 10.65
C TRP A 616 -4.15 19.21 11.62
N ARG A 617 -3.00 19.85 11.76
CA ARG A 617 -2.81 21.07 12.58
C ARG A 617 -2.67 22.36 11.77
N GLY A 618 -2.90 22.31 10.45
CA GLY A 618 -2.79 23.47 9.56
C GLY A 618 -1.48 23.55 8.76
N TYR A 619 -0.52 22.66 9.02
CA TYR A 619 0.77 22.62 8.33
C TYR A 619 1.26 21.19 8.16
N TYR A 620 2.10 20.95 7.15
CA TYR A 620 2.81 19.68 7.01
C TYR A 620 3.99 19.59 7.99
N PRO A 621 4.23 18.41 8.57
CA PRO A 621 5.35 18.21 9.49
C PRO A 621 6.67 18.34 8.73
N LYS A 622 7.60 19.14 9.25
CA LYS A 622 8.89 19.41 8.58
C LYS A 622 9.73 18.15 8.34
N ARG A 623 9.69 17.22 9.29
CA ARG A 623 10.43 15.95 9.30
C ARG A 623 9.63 14.82 8.65
N ASN A 624 10.33 13.76 8.23
CA ASN A 624 9.79 12.45 7.87
C ASN A 624 9.07 11.69 9.00
N LEU A 625 8.56 12.37 10.03
CA LEU A 625 7.83 11.82 11.16
C LEU A 625 6.45 12.46 11.21
N LEU A 626 5.42 11.71 10.84
CA LEU A 626 4.08 12.24 10.67
C LEU A 626 3.28 12.16 11.99
N PRO A 627 2.69 13.28 12.45
CA PRO A 627 1.73 13.27 13.54
C PRO A 627 0.54 12.39 13.18
N SER A 628 0.09 11.61 14.16
CA SER A 628 -0.93 10.60 13.98
C SER A 628 -1.78 10.40 15.23
N VAL A 629 -2.89 9.73 15.04
CA VAL A 629 -3.79 9.33 16.11
C VAL A 629 -4.20 7.88 15.91
N ASN A 630 -4.17 7.12 17.00
CA ASN A 630 -4.64 5.75 17.04
C ASN A 630 -6.01 5.74 17.74
N TYR A 631 -6.95 4.98 17.20
CA TYR A 631 -8.30 4.83 17.78
C TYR A 631 -8.31 3.85 18.97
N ILE A 632 -7.49 4.15 19.96
CA ILE A 632 -7.40 3.45 21.23
C ILE A 632 -7.14 4.48 22.34
N LEU A 633 -7.50 4.12 23.57
CA LEU A 633 -7.15 4.93 24.73
C LEU A 633 -5.63 4.85 25.00
N PRO A 634 -4.98 5.92 25.51
CA PRO A 634 -5.57 7.20 25.89
C PRO A 634 -5.66 8.22 24.73
N TYR A 635 -5.20 7.88 23.53
CA TYR A 635 -5.07 8.84 22.41
C TYR A 635 -6.41 9.31 21.85
N ALA A 636 -7.34 8.39 21.59
CA ALA A 636 -8.68 8.71 21.14
C ALA A 636 -9.69 7.62 21.52
N ALA A 637 -10.89 8.04 21.96
CA ALA A 637 -11.98 7.10 22.21
C ALA A 637 -12.47 6.49 20.87
N PRO A 638 -12.54 5.15 20.73
CA PRO A 638 -13.00 4.51 19.51
C PRO A 638 -14.53 4.55 19.38
N SER A 639 -15.08 5.73 19.14
CA SER A 639 -16.52 6.00 19.08
C SER A 639 -17.28 5.22 17.99
N PHE A 640 -16.56 4.65 17.03
CA PHE A 640 -17.13 3.79 15.99
C PHE A 640 -17.43 2.37 16.50
N ILE A 641 -16.81 1.93 17.61
CA ILE A 641 -17.12 0.67 18.28
C ILE A 641 -18.33 0.92 19.19
N LYS A 642 -19.43 0.21 18.95
CA LYS A 642 -20.71 0.39 19.64
C LYS A 642 -21.19 -0.94 20.19
N ASN A 643 -22.05 -0.92 21.21
CA ASN A 643 -22.65 -2.14 21.77
C ASN A 643 -21.61 -3.15 22.30
N THR A 644 -20.56 -2.64 22.94
CA THR A 644 -19.53 -3.44 23.63
C THR A 644 -19.31 -2.90 25.04
N THR A 645 -18.64 -3.66 25.90
CA THR A 645 -18.32 -3.23 27.26
C THR A 645 -17.15 -2.24 27.25
N ARG A 646 -17.12 -1.34 28.24
CA ARG A 646 -15.99 -0.41 28.41
C ARG A 646 -14.70 -1.18 28.71
N ASP A 647 -14.79 -2.29 29.45
CA ASP A 647 -13.66 -3.18 29.73
C ASP A 647 -13.06 -3.79 28.47
N ALA A 648 -13.88 -4.18 27.48
CA ALA A 648 -13.38 -4.71 26.22
C ALA A 648 -12.63 -3.65 25.41
N ILE A 649 -13.13 -2.39 25.42
CA ILE A 649 -12.44 -1.25 24.78
C ILE A 649 -11.12 -0.94 25.48
N TYR A 650 -11.10 -0.95 26.82
CA TYR A 650 -9.88 -0.76 27.59
C TYR A 650 -8.87 -1.87 27.32
N ASN A 651 -9.30 -3.14 27.37
CA ASN A 651 -8.45 -4.30 27.07
C ASN A 651 -7.87 -4.23 25.64
N LEU A 652 -8.66 -3.83 24.64
CA LEU A 652 -8.15 -3.62 23.28
C LEU A 652 -7.06 -2.54 23.25
N SER A 653 -7.25 -1.45 23.99
CA SER A 653 -6.30 -0.34 24.06
C SER A 653 -5.01 -0.75 24.76
N GLU A 654 -5.11 -1.44 25.89
CA GLU A 654 -3.97 -1.96 26.67
C GLU A 654 -3.15 -2.93 25.84
N VAL A 655 -3.79 -3.94 25.23
CA VAL A 655 -3.13 -4.92 24.36
C VAL A 655 -2.43 -4.24 23.18
N SER A 656 -3.04 -3.20 22.63
CA SER A 656 -2.47 -2.46 21.49
C SER A 656 -1.19 -1.70 21.88
N ILE A 657 -1.17 -1.02 23.04
CA ILE A 657 0.03 -0.33 23.54
C ILE A 657 1.12 -1.35 23.93
N GLU A 658 0.76 -2.43 24.62
CA GLU A 658 1.70 -3.47 25.02
C GLU A 658 2.32 -4.20 23.82
N ASN A 659 1.51 -4.50 22.79
CA ASN A 659 2.03 -5.06 21.54
C ASN A 659 2.99 -4.09 20.87
N SER A 660 2.65 -2.80 20.83
CA SER A 660 3.52 -1.76 20.25
C SER A 660 4.86 -1.69 20.98
N LEU A 661 4.83 -1.74 22.31
CA LEU A 661 6.01 -1.74 23.17
C LEU A 661 6.90 -2.97 22.89
N ASP A 662 6.29 -4.16 22.84
CA ASP A 662 6.98 -5.42 22.54
C ASP A 662 7.63 -5.38 21.15
N ILE A 663 6.88 -4.96 20.13
CA ILE A 663 7.36 -4.87 18.73
C ILE A 663 8.51 -3.87 18.62
N LEU A 664 8.34 -2.65 19.16
CA LEU A 664 9.36 -1.61 19.09
C LEU A 664 10.59 -1.97 19.89
N SER A 665 10.47 -2.61 21.04
CA SER A 665 11.63 -3.05 21.83
C SER A 665 12.48 -4.07 21.06
N VAL A 666 11.85 -4.98 20.31
CA VAL A 666 12.56 -5.91 19.42
C VAL A 666 13.24 -5.16 18.28
N LEU A 667 12.53 -4.25 17.61
CA LEU A 667 13.10 -3.46 16.51
C LEU A 667 14.25 -2.55 16.97
N GLU A 668 14.13 -1.92 18.14
CA GLU A 668 15.17 -1.10 18.76
C GLU A 668 16.42 -1.92 19.03
N LYS A 669 16.27 -3.14 19.56
CA LYS A 669 17.38 -4.06 19.79
C LYS A 669 18.03 -4.51 18.49
N GLU A 670 17.25 -5.01 17.53
CA GLU A 670 17.81 -5.49 16.25
C GLU A 670 18.47 -4.35 15.46
N TYR A 671 17.95 -3.12 15.58
CA TYR A 671 18.59 -1.94 14.99
C TYR A 671 19.93 -1.64 15.66
N GLN A 672 19.98 -1.71 16.99
CA GLN A 672 21.22 -1.52 17.74
C GLN A 672 22.26 -2.60 17.42
N ASP A 673 21.84 -3.86 17.28
CA ASP A 673 22.73 -4.98 16.93
C ASP A 673 23.29 -4.85 15.50
N LEU A 674 22.50 -4.34 14.55
CA LEU A 674 22.92 -4.17 13.16
C LEU A 674 23.76 -2.91 12.89
N TYR A 675 23.48 -1.82 13.60
CA TYR A 675 24.04 -0.50 13.30
C TYR A 675 24.89 0.10 14.43
N GLU A 676 25.01 -0.60 15.57
CA GLU A 676 25.75 -0.16 16.76
C GLU A 676 25.29 1.20 17.32
N ARG A 677 24.02 1.55 17.06
CA ARG A 677 23.41 2.83 17.44
C ARG A 677 21.99 2.62 17.92
N LYS A 678 21.51 3.49 18.80
CA LYS A 678 20.13 3.43 19.29
C LYS A 678 19.14 3.83 18.19
N LEU A 679 18.02 3.11 18.11
CA LEU A 679 16.85 3.56 17.35
C LEU A 679 16.11 4.61 18.18
N THR A 680 15.97 5.80 17.62
CA THR A 680 15.31 6.95 18.26
C THR A 680 14.26 7.50 17.31
N LEU A 681 13.43 8.44 17.77
CA LEU A 681 12.46 9.12 16.90
C LEU A 681 13.14 9.81 15.69
N TYR A 682 14.39 10.24 15.83
CA TYR A 682 15.20 10.80 14.75
C TYR A 682 15.49 9.80 13.60
N SER A 683 15.63 8.51 13.94
CA SER A 683 16.08 7.45 13.04
C SER A 683 14.97 6.45 12.67
N MET A 684 13.71 6.73 13.00
CA MET A 684 12.57 5.87 12.66
C MET A 684 12.45 5.56 11.16
N GLY A 685 12.91 6.48 10.30
CA GLY A 685 12.94 6.28 8.86
C GLY A 685 13.80 5.09 8.42
N TYR A 686 14.78 4.64 9.20
CA TYR A 686 15.56 3.45 8.86
C TYR A 686 14.77 2.14 8.97
N VAL A 687 13.74 2.11 9.83
CA VAL A 687 12.93 0.92 10.14
C VAL A 687 11.57 0.98 9.47
N PHE A 688 10.94 2.16 9.44
CA PHE A 688 9.57 2.32 8.95
C PHE A 688 9.51 2.96 7.57
N THR A 689 8.53 2.56 6.76
CA THR A 689 8.30 3.17 5.45
C THR A 689 7.66 4.55 5.55
N ILE A 690 6.79 4.76 6.53
CA ILE A 690 6.16 6.04 6.87
C ILE A 690 6.19 6.14 8.39
N PRO A 691 7.23 6.74 8.99
CA PRO A 691 7.30 6.93 10.44
C PRO A 691 6.12 7.77 10.95
N ARG A 692 5.52 7.32 12.05
CA ARG A 692 4.38 7.97 12.70
C ARG A 692 4.72 8.25 14.16
N CYS A 693 4.16 9.32 14.71
CA CYS A 693 4.17 9.57 16.15
C CYS A 693 2.77 10.00 16.62
N PRO A 694 2.32 9.58 17.81
CA PRO A 694 1.10 10.10 18.39
C PRO A 694 1.17 11.62 18.56
N ASP A 695 0.09 12.32 18.25
CA ASP A 695 0.05 13.76 18.42
C ASP A 695 -0.05 14.15 19.91
N GLN A 696 0.73 15.16 20.33
CA GLN A 696 0.82 15.62 21.73
C GLN A 696 0.09 16.95 22.00
N GLY A 697 -0.58 17.53 21.01
CA GLY A 697 -1.11 18.89 21.12
C GLY A 697 -0.23 19.95 20.48
N LYS A 698 -0.57 21.22 20.75
CA LYS A 698 0.28 22.37 20.39
C LYS A 698 1.32 22.58 21.49
N ASP A 699 2.50 23.06 21.09
CA ASP A 699 3.57 23.50 22.00
C ASP A 699 4.17 22.40 22.90
N MET A 700 3.86 21.13 22.60
CA MET A 700 4.46 19.94 23.19
C MET A 700 5.25 19.21 22.11
N GLU A 701 6.54 19.00 22.34
CA GLU A 701 7.44 18.36 21.39
C GLU A 701 8.08 17.12 22.00
N TYR A 702 8.26 16.09 21.17
CA TYR A 702 9.06 14.93 21.55
C TYR A 702 10.55 15.25 21.51
N ASP A 703 11.31 14.74 22.47
CA ASP A 703 12.76 14.65 22.33
C ASP A 703 13.10 13.58 21.30
N LEU A 704 13.62 14.02 20.16
CA LEU A 704 13.92 13.14 19.03
C LEU A 704 15.06 12.14 19.32
N ASN A 705 15.83 12.35 20.39
CA ASN A 705 16.90 11.46 20.81
C ASN A 705 16.41 10.28 21.66
N MET A 706 15.13 10.28 22.05
CA MET A 706 14.53 9.21 22.84
C MET A 706 13.93 8.12 21.92
N SER A 707 13.84 6.91 22.46
CA SER A 707 13.24 5.77 21.76
C SER A 707 11.71 5.84 21.82
N PRO A 708 10.98 5.33 20.82
CA PRO A 708 9.53 5.27 20.88
C PRO A 708 9.03 4.38 22.03
N SER A 709 9.74 3.30 22.39
CA SER A 709 9.40 2.47 23.56
C SER A 709 9.43 3.25 24.88
N HIS A 710 10.25 4.30 24.99
CA HIS A 710 10.27 5.16 26.17
C HIS A 710 8.93 5.88 26.35
N TYR A 711 8.41 6.49 25.29
CA TYR A 711 7.14 7.20 25.33
C TYR A 711 5.94 6.28 25.55
N LEU A 712 5.95 5.09 24.95
CA LEU A 712 4.88 4.11 25.15
C LEU A 712 4.71 3.67 26.60
N ARG A 713 5.79 3.62 27.40
CA ARG A 713 5.69 3.32 28.84
C ARG A 713 4.91 4.41 29.57
N ASN A 714 5.12 5.67 29.20
CA ASN A 714 4.38 6.81 29.76
C ASN A 714 2.90 6.74 29.31
N ASP A 715 2.65 6.41 28.05
CA ASP A 715 1.28 6.28 27.52
C ASP A 715 0.51 5.13 28.20
N LEU A 716 1.19 4.03 28.55
CA LEU A 716 0.59 2.93 29.32
C LEU A 716 0.25 3.36 30.76
N GLU A 717 1.09 4.19 31.38
CA GLU A 717 0.78 4.80 32.68
C GLU A 717 -0.47 5.69 32.59
N LEU A 718 -0.57 6.51 31.53
CA LEU A 718 -1.75 7.34 31.27
C LEU A 718 -3.01 6.49 31.07
N LEU A 719 -2.92 5.39 30.32
CA LEU A 719 -4.03 4.45 30.18
C LEU A 719 -4.44 3.88 31.54
N GLY A 720 -3.49 3.47 32.38
CA GLY A 720 -3.74 2.95 33.72
C GLY A 720 -4.52 3.90 34.62
N ARG A 721 -4.35 5.22 34.45
CA ARG A 721 -5.14 6.25 35.17
C ARG A 721 -6.61 6.23 34.77
N LEU A 722 -6.93 5.85 33.53
CA LEU A 722 -8.30 5.75 33.01
C LEU A 722 -9.03 4.49 33.48
N LYS A 723 -8.31 3.47 33.99
CA LYS A 723 -8.91 2.22 34.47
C LYS A 723 -9.97 2.46 35.55
N LYS A 724 -9.76 3.46 36.41
CA LYS A 724 -10.72 3.86 37.45
C LYS A 724 -12.05 4.42 36.92
N CYS A 725 -12.13 4.79 35.64
CA CYS A 725 -13.39 5.22 35.01
C CYS A 725 -14.24 4.03 34.52
N LEU A 726 -13.73 2.80 34.62
CA LEU A 726 -14.42 1.56 34.29
C LEU A 726 -15.11 0.94 35.52
N GLU A 727 -14.54 1.18 36.70
CA GLU A 727 -15.14 0.91 38.02
C GLU A 727 -16.32 1.87 38.28
#